data_AF-A0A838VZF3-F1
#
_entry.id   AF-A0A838VZF3-F1
#
_cell.length_a   1.000
_cell.length_b   1.000
_cell.length_c   1.000
_cell.angle_alpha   90.00
_cell.angle_beta   90.00
_cell.angle_gamma   90.00
#
_symmetry.space_group_name_H-M   'P 1'
#
loop_
_entity.id
_entity.type
_entity.pdbx_description
1 polymer ?
#
loop_
_entity_poly.entity_id
_entity_poly.type
_entity_poly.pdbx_seq_one_letter_code
_entity_poly.pdbx_strand_id
1 'polypeptide(L)'
;MKKDKKWTSSLLHYRYATGFFIALSFIFMIATGFFGIPLVSDFFSDKNSDSSQLIFAIFSLLGCVWGFMAYNQFDRVTKLVKKTWSLSHKLDPMIGEYDYKTFNPETRQWEEGYTHYGIVDYWERDNEVPQWMDKGKYWKILIELQKIDKDIILQITKDRNLPFNQGKNNLAITIKENYSFGMSKENMVHPNKYHRFRIVIPQWLVMNTDYKNFNTYFQLEISTLTNTITEVNKNIPKIIDELVGREKIILTKPWNMFISLVTYLNKSLPIRIIYGKTKEMLPDAKQRRIQYTNYNLSRMSTNDLIGSLIIKAKMTGIGEKSLNKISLLLKFLRNEYEKLGLGEGSSEYHNLHHSLEVAYMSLHMLPKEIHGYPINNRDYEIMLVAALLHDYDPMQDLKYRNSNYTRRPSVISTIEQLRKKRIHDAYFSFNDEGLIKYFRKNESPLLPTKEFSTVHPEHLNNRKTPLESKITEALIWRTDYPYDERSQSNFNQLLREINNNGFSGEKINVIAEILSLADLSVTYLSSDPLLAWNRVINLYQELNLPIAEAVLRTDRFLSFFSEESLFKEIISRKNFPEIFKQKWDNVYRFFHEGNPSTRINKIIFDARIKHNKINMELDMHNCDFIISNAIINKKEFFIGIGKNKEDVMIAQSKLKAAGIENLEVFPGNIESLLPFIKDRSVDTFIITITNDEKKDFNKTKLLRDLFYSYSSKLVINGTIQIIIGKDQDHENIISLIPNHEFKMTNISNNTISKDILNDEFIDLEKLEKVKKITILKTE
;
A
#
# COMPACT_ATOMS: atom_id res chain seq x y z
N MET A 1 -38.88 7.89 -19.13
CA MET A 1 -37.69 7.32 -18.46
C MET A 1 -37.01 6.32 -19.39
N LYS A 2 -35.81 6.62 -19.91
CA LYS A 2 -34.98 5.58 -20.55
C LYS A 2 -34.42 4.71 -19.43
N LYS A 3 -34.74 3.42 -19.39
CA LYS A 3 -34.15 2.47 -18.43
C LYS A 3 -32.62 2.49 -18.59
N ASP A 4 -31.89 2.72 -17.52
CA ASP A 4 -30.44 2.56 -17.52
C ASP A 4 -30.09 1.14 -17.95
N LYS A 5 -29.12 1.01 -18.86
CA LYS A 5 -28.69 -0.30 -19.35
C LYS A 5 -27.80 -0.90 -18.27
N LYS A 6 -28.21 -2.06 -17.74
CA LYS A 6 -27.52 -2.79 -16.67
C LYS A 6 -26.95 -4.10 -17.23
N TRP A 7 -25.70 -4.41 -16.90
CA TRP A 7 -25.06 -5.70 -17.13
C TRP A 7 -24.70 -6.30 -15.79
N THR A 8 -25.12 -7.53 -15.54
CA THR A 8 -24.89 -8.18 -14.26
C THR A 8 -23.80 -9.24 -14.39
N SER A 9 -22.93 -9.32 -13.37
CA SER A 9 -21.86 -10.31 -13.26
C SER A 9 -22.17 -11.29 -12.14
N SER A 10 -22.51 -12.51 -12.55
CA SER A 10 -22.88 -13.57 -11.63
C SER A 10 -22.30 -14.90 -12.04
N LEU A 11 -21.91 -15.67 -11.02
CA LEU A 11 -21.49 -17.05 -11.15
C LEU A 11 -22.59 -17.94 -11.74
N LEU A 12 -23.86 -17.51 -11.70
CA LEU A 12 -24.95 -18.22 -12.35
C LEU A 12 -24.72 -18.33 -13.87
N HIS A 13 -24.29 -17.25 -14.51
CA HIS A 13 -23.97 -17.27 -15.93
C HIS A 13 -22.74 -18.13 -16.23
N TYR A 14 -21.76 -18.15 -15.34
CA TYR A 14 -20.58 -19.02 -15.48
C TYR A 14 -21.00 -20.48 -15.40
N ARG A 15 -21.94 -20.84 -14.51
CA ARG A 15 -22.50 -22.20 -14.45
C ARG A 15 -23.26 -22.59 -15.73
N TYR A 16 -24.02 -21.66 -16.33
CA TYR A 16 -24.65 -21.92 -17.62
C TYR A 16 -23.61 -22.11 -18.73
N ALA A 17 -22.55 -21.29 -18.76
CA ALA A 17 -21.45 -21.48 -19.70
C ALA A 17 -20.74 -22.82 -19.48
N THR A 18 -20.47 -23.21 -18.24
CA THR A 18 -19.90 -24.52 -17.87
C THR A 18 -20.77 -25.66 -18.41
N GLY A 19 -22.09 -25.61 -18.19
CA GLY A 19 -23.04 -26.61 -18.70
C GLY A 19 -23.11 -26.67 -20.22
N PHE A 20 -23.09 -25.51 -20.88
CA PHE A 20 -23.06 -25.42 -22.34
C PHE A 20 -21.77 -26.03 -22.91
N PHE A 21 -20.60 -25.64 -22.42
CA PHE A 21 -19.32 -26.08 -22.98
C PHE A 21 -19.02 -27.56 -22.68
N ILE A 22 -19.47 -28.11 -21.55
CA ILE A 22 -19.34 -29.55 -21.31
C ILE A 22 -20.27 -30.36 -22.24
N ALA A 23 -21.51 -29.91 -22.43
CA ALA A 23 -22.41 -30.54 -23.40
C ALA A 23 -21.85 -30.46 -24.83
N LEU A 24 -21.31 -29.30 -25.21
CA LEU A 24 -20.61 -29.10 -26.48
C LEU A 24 -19.43 -30.07 -26.64
N SER A 25 -18.62 -30.24 -25.58
CA SER A 25 -17.53 -31.20 -25.56
C SER A 25 -18.01 -32.63 -25.81
N PHE A 26 -19.10 -33.05 -25.16
CA PHE A 26 -19.69 -34.37 -25.35
C PHE A 26 -20.25 -34.56 -26.77
N ILE A 27 -20.96 -33.58 -27.30
CA ILE A 27 -21.50 -33.62 -28.68
C ILE A 27 -20.36 -33.79 -29.68
N PHE A 28 -19.29 -33.01 -29.54
CA PHE A 28 -18.13 -33.10 -30.43
C PHE A 28 -17.29 -34.36 -30.22
N MET A 29 -17.24 -34.90 -29.00
CA MET A 29 -16.62 -36.19 -28.73
C MET A 29 -17.39 -37.32 -29.44
N ILE A 30 -18.72 -37.31 -29.38
CA ILE A 30 -19.58 -38.24 -30.12
C ILE A 30 -19.38 -38.04 -31.62
N ALA A 31 -19.38 -36.80 -32.12
CA ALA A 31 -19.14 -36.48 -33.52
C ALA A 31 -17.77 -37.00 -34.00
N THR A 32 -16.73 -36.82 -33.19
CA THR A 32 -15.38 -37.32 -33.49
C THR A 32 -15.35 -38.85 -33.49
N GLY A 33 -15.90 -39.49 -32.47
CA GLY A 33 -15.85 -40.94 -32.31
C GLY A 33 -16.68 -41.71 -33.33
N PHE A 34 -17.94 -41.31 -33.52
CA PHE A 34 -18.89 -42.04 -34.37
C PHE A 34 -18.83 -41.65 -35.84
N PHE A 35 -18.37 -40.44 -36.17
CA PHE A 35 -18.36 -39.95 -37.55
C PHE A 35 -16.95 -39.56 -38.00
N GLY A 36 -16.21 -38.80 -37.19
CA GLY A 36 -14.88 -38.29 -37.56
C GLY A 36 -13.83 -39.40 -37.78
N ILE A 37 -13.69 -40.34 -36.85
CA ILE A 37 -12.70 -41.43 -36.94
C ILE A 37 -12.99 -42.33 -38.17
N PRO A 38 -14.24 -42.79 -38.40
CA PRO A 38 -14.57 -43.52 -39.62
C PRO A 38 -14.27 -42.73 -40.91
N LEU A 39 -14.66 -41.46 -40.97
CA LEU A 39 -14.44 -40.61 -42.14
C LEU A 39 -12.95 -40.35 -42.45
N VAL A 40 -12.10 -40.29 -41.43
CA VAL A 40 -10.63 -40.20 -41.61
C VAL A 40 -10.08 -41.52 -42.17
N SER A 41 -10.58 -42.65 -41.67
CA SER A 41 -10.20 -43.97 -42.18
C SER A 41 -10.56 -44.12 -43.66
N ASP A 42 -11.75 -43.65 -44.05
CA ASP A 42 -12.23 -43.67 -45.43
C ASP A 42 -11.43 -42.72 -46.34
N PHE A 43 -11.10 -41.51 -45.85
CA PHE A 43 -10.28 -40.53 -46.57
C PHE A 43 -8.89 -41.08 -46.97
N PHE A 44 -8.26 -41.90 -46.12
CA PHE A 44 -6.97 -42.51 -46.41
C PHE A 44 -7.07 -43.81 -47.23
N SER A 45 -8.27 -44.40 -47.34
CA SER A 45 -8.51 -45.66 -48.03
C SER A 45 -9.00 -45.47 -49.48
N ASP A 46 -9.58 -44.32 -49.82
CA ASP A 46 -10.17 -44.06 -51.13
C ASP A 46 -9.35 -43.09 -52.01
N LYS A 47 -9.30 -43.32 -53.33
CA LYS A 47 -8.49 -42.54 -54.29
C LYS A 47 -9.13 -41.20 -54.69
N ASN A 48 -10.43 -41.01 -54.44
CA ASN A 48 -11.19 -39.79 -54.72
C ASN A 48 -11.63 -39.11 -53.41
N SER A 49 -10.70 -38.91 -52.48
CA SER A 49 -11.03 -38.50 -51.12
C SER A 49 -11.49 -37.04 -51.04
N ASP A 50 -12.62 -36.83 -50.34
CA ASP A 50 -13.18 -35.51 -50.13
C ASP A 50 -12.54 -34.83 -48.90
N SER A 51 -11.85 -33.72 -49.14
CA SER A 51 -11.21 -32.93 -48.08
C SER A 51 -12.20 -32.43 -47.02
N SER A 52 -13.50 -32.37 -47.34
CA SER A 52 -14.56 -32.03 -46.38
C SER A 52 -14.64 -33.01 -45.20
N GLN A 53 -14.31 -34.29 -45.42
CA GLN A 53 -14.35 -35.36 -44.41
C GLN A 53 -13.24 -35.20 -43.37
N LEU A 54 -12.02 -34.92 -43.84
CA LEU A 54 -10.88 -34.63 -42.96
C LEU A 54 -11.10 -33.34 -42.18
N ILE A 55 -11.63 -32.29 -42.84
CA ILE A 55 -12.01 -31.04 -42.19
C ILE A 55 -13.04 -31.32 -41.09
N PHE A 56 -14.11 -32.06 -41.38
CA PHE A 56 -15.14 -32.39 -40.39
C PHE A 56 -14.56 -33.11 -39.15
N ALA A 57 -13.68 -34.09 -39.35
CA ALA A 57 -13.05 -34.82 -38.26
C ALA A 57 -12.13 -33.93 -37.39
N ILE A 58 -11.32 -33.08 -38.03
CA ILE A 58 -10.45 -32.13 -37.33
C ILE A 58 -11.27 -31.10 -36.54
N PHE A 59 -12.29 -30.49 -37.15
CA PHE A 59 -13.15 -29.53 -36.48
C PHE A 59 -13.94 -30.17 -35.32
N SER A 60 -14.36 -31.42 -35.46
CA SER A 60 -15.01 -32.17 -34.39
C SER A 60 -14.06 -32.40 -33.20
N LEU A 61 -12.82 -32.84 -33.47
CA LEU A 61 -11.83 -33.03 -32.42
C LEU A 61 -11.47 -31.71 -31.72
N LEU A 62 -11.26 -30.64 -32.49
CA LEU A 62 -11.00 -29.30 -31.96
C LEU A 62 -12.17 -28.75 -31.14
N GLY A 63 -13.41 -29.03 -31.56
CA GLY A 63 -14.62 -28.68 -30.82
C GLY A 63 -14.70 -29.38 -29.46
N CYS A 64 -14.30 -30.65 -29.40
CA CYS A 64 -14.20 -31.40 -28.14
C CYS A 64 -13.16 -30.77 -27.19
N VAL A 65 -11.94 -30.57 -27.69
CA VAL A 65 -10.85 -29.95 -26.90
C VAL A 65 -11.24 -28.55 -26.42
N TRP A 66 -11.85 -27.74 -27.29
CA TRP A 66 -12.34 -26.41 -26.94
C TRP A 66 -13.40 -26.48 -25.82
N GLY A 67 -14.42 -27.33 -25.97
CA GLY A 67 -15.47 -27.52 -24.97
C GLY A 67 -14.90 -27.88 -23.60
N PHE A 68 -13.98 -28.84 -23.54
CA PHE A 68 -13.34 -29.25 -22.29
C PHE A 68 -12.46 -28.15 -21.66
N MET A 69 -11.66 -27.45 -22.47
CA MET A 69 -10.82 -26.34 -22.00
C MET A 69 -11.65 -25.18 -21.47
N ALA A 70 -12.74 -24.84 -22.17
CA ALA A 70 -13.68 -23.81 -21.77
C ALA A 70 -14.39 -24.18 -20.46
N TYR A 71 -14.91 -25.41 -20.36
CA TYR A 71 -15.51 -25.95 -19.13
C TYR A 71 -14.59 -25.75 -17.93
N ASN A 72 -13.33 -26.21 -18.03
CA ASN A 72 -12.35 -26.11 -16.94
C ASN A 72 -12.07 -24.66 -16.55
N GLN A 73 -12.01 -23.75 -17.52
CA GLN A 73 -11.76 -22.34 -17.26
C GLN A 73 -12.91 -21.66 -16.50
N PHE A 74 -14.18 -21.96 -16.83
CA PHE A 74 -15.34 -21.41 -16.12
C PHE A 74 -15.56 -22.05 -14.74
N ASP A 75 -15.38 -23.36 -14.64
CA ASP A 75 -15.48 -24.09 -13.37
C ASP A 75 -14.42 -23.62 -12.36
N ARG A 76 -13.17 -23.46 -12.81
CA ARG A 76 -12.07 -22.94 -11.97
C ARG A 76 -12.39 -21.59 -11.36
N VAL A 77 -12.90 -20.64 -12.15
CA VAL A 77 -13.27 -19.31 -11.64
C VAL A 77 -14.43 -19.40 -10.66
N THR A 78 -15.44 -20.22 -10.96
CA THR A 78 -16.59 -20.41 -10.08
C THR A 78 -16.19 -20.96 -8.72
N LYS A 79 -15.31 -21.97 -8.69
CA LYS A 79 -14.75 -22.55 -7.46
C LYS A 79 -13.89 -21.53 -6.71
N LEU A 80 -13.06 -20.77 -7.42
CA LEU A 80 -12.20 -19.73 -6.83
C LEU A 80 -13.02 -18.67 -6.10
N VAL A 81 -14.05 -18.10 -6.74
CA VAL A 81 -14.89 -17.06 -6.14
C VAL A 81 -15.65 -17.61 -4.94
N LYS A 82 -16.32 -18.77 -5.06
CA LYS A 82 -17.08 -19.36 -3.94
C LYS A 82 -16.21 -19.68 -2.74
N LYS A 83 -15.02 -20.25 -2.98
CA LYS A 83 -14.06 -20.56 -1.92
C LYS A 83 -13.62 -19.28 -1.22
N THR A 84 -13.25 -18.25 -1.98
CA THR A 84 -12.77 -16.96 -1.43
C THR A 84 -13.86 -16.24 -0.66
N TRP A 85 -15.08 -16.20 -1.18
CA TRP A 85 -16.26 -15.68 -0.49
C TRP A 85 -16.44 -16.37 0.87
N SER A 86 -16.39 -17.70 0.89
CA SER A 86 -16.58 -18.49 2.12
C SER A 86 -15.46 -18.28 3.14
N LEU A 87 -14.21 -18.13 2.68
CA LEU A 87 -13.08 -17.87 3.56
C LEU A 87 -13.12 -16.44 4.10
N SER A 88 -13.56 -15.47 3.29
CA SER A 88 -13.73 -14.07 3.73
C SER A 88 -14.77 -13.99 4.84
N HIS A 89 -15.92 -14.66 4.69
CA HIS A 89 -16.95 -14.73 5.74
C HIS A 89 -16.53 -15.55 6.95
N LYS A 90 -15.54 -16.44 6.79
CA LYS A 90 -14.91 -17.13 7.92
C LYS A 90 -13.94 -16.22 8.67
N LEU A 91 -13.28 -15.29 7.99
CA LEU A 91 -12.42 -14.26 8.59
C LEU A 91 -13.20 -13.11 9.22
N ASP A 92 -14.35 -12.76 8.66
CA ASP A 92 -15.23 -11.74 9.22
C ASP A 92 -16.67 -12.09 8.86
N PRO A 93 -17.45 -12.61 9.82
CA PRO A 93 -18.85 -12.96 9.57
C PRO A 93 -19.75 -11.80 9.11
N MET A 94 -19.33 -10.54 9.34
CA MET A 94 -20.07 -9.34 8.94
C MET A 94 -19.64 -8.79 7.57
N ILE A 95 -18.56 -9.30 6.96
CA ILE A 95 -18.14 -8.84 5.63
C ILE A 95 -19.25 -9.11 4.61
N GLY A 96 -19.65 -8.08 3.85
CA GLY A 96 -20.80 -8.15 2.95
C GLY A 96 -22.11 -7.65 3.56
N GLU A 97 -22.17 -7.44 4.87
CA GLU A 97 -23.35 -6.89 5.57
C GLU A 97 -23.10 -5.54 6.24
N TYR A 98 -21.85 -5.05 6.28
CA TYR A 98 -21.52 -3.76 6.88
C TYR A 98 -22.36 -2.62 6.27
N ASP A 99 -22.98 -1.83 7.14
CA ASP A 99 -23.60 -0.57 6.75
C ASP A 99 -22.54 0.50 6.53
N TYR A 100 -22.55 1.09 5.34
CA TYR A 100 -21.75 2.25 5.01
C TYR A 100 -22.50 3.07 3.98
N LYS A 101 -22.45 4.40 4.08
CA LYS A 101 -23.07 5.31 3.12
C LYS A 101 -22.06 6.35 2.70
N THR A 102 -22.06 6.71 1.43
CA THR A 102 -21.23 7.80 0.91
C THR A 102 -22.09 8.93 0.41
N PHE A 103 -21.71 10.16 0.74
CA PHE A 103 -22.39 11.34 0.24
C PHE A 103 -22.03 11.54 -1.24
N ASN A 104 -23.03 11.57 -2.11
CA ASN A 104 -22.85 11.93 -3.51
C ASN A 104 -23.00 13.46 -3.66
N PRO A 105 -21.93 14.19 -4.01
CA PRO A 105 -21.97 15.65 -4.14
C PRO A 105 -22.81 16.12 -5.34
N GLU A 106 -22.98 15.29 -6.37
CA GLU A 106 -23.76 15.60 -7.56
C GLU A 106 -25.27 15.52 -7.29
N THR A 107 -25.70 14.49 -6.55
CA THR A 107 -27.12 14.29 -6.21
C THR A 107 -27.51 14.92 -4.87
N ARG A 108 -26.52 15.32 -4.07
CA ARG A 108 -26.66 15.81 -2.68
C ARG A 108 -27.38 14.81 -1.77
N GLN A 109 -27.26 13.51 -2.05
CA GLN A 109 -27.88 12.43 -1.29
C GLN A 109 -26.84 11.45 -0.76
N TRP A 110 -27.14 10.81 0.36
CA TRP A 110 -26.37 9.69 0.87
C TRP A 110 -26.75 8.42 0.12
N GLU A 111 -25.79 7.84 -0.60
CA GLU A 111 -25.95 6.57 -1.31
C GLU A 111 -25.44 5.42 -0.45
N GLU A 112 -26.10 4.26 -0.53
CA GLU A 112 -25.62 3.05 0.14
C GLU A 112 -24.33 2.53 -0.49
N GLY A 113 -23.38 2.17 0.34
CA GLY A 113 -22.07 1.67 -0.06
C GLY A 113 -20.98 2.74 -0.07
N TYR A 114 -19.76 2.31 -0.40
CA TYR A 114 -18.61 3.18 -0.58
C TYR A 114 -18.46 3.57 -2.05
N THR A 115 -18.48 4.88 -2.36
CA THR A 115 -18.28 5.38 -3.73
C THR A 115 -17.59 6.73 -3.72
N HIS A 116 -16.48 6.87 -4.44
CA HIS A 116 -15.75 8.14 -4.49
C HIS A 116 -16.22 9.06 -5.64
N TYR A 117 -16.42 10.35 -5.37
CA TYR A 117 -17.01 11.35 -6.32
C TYR A 117 -16.23 12.68 -6.43
N GLY A 118 -15.06 12.82 -5.78
CA GLY A 118 -14.32 14.09 -5.72
C GLY A 118 -13.26 14.26 -6.82
N ILE A 119 -12.73 15.49 -6.95
CA ILE A 119 -11.44 15.70 -7.63
C ILE A 119 -10.40 14.95 -6.82
N VAL A 120 -9.81 13.93 -7.42
CA VAL A 120 -8.77 13.13 -6.78
C VAL A 120 -7.52 13.99 -6.69
N ASP A 121 -7.36 14.74 -5.60
CA ASP A 121 -6.02 14.86 -5.07
C ASP A 121 -5.73 13.52 -4.39
N TYR A 122 -5.02 12.68 -5.12
CA TYR A 122 -4.72 11.30 -4.78
C TYR A 122 -4.15 11.16 -3.35
N TRP A 123 -3.53 12.23 -2.88
CA TRP A 123 -2.89 12.33 -1.59
C TRP A 123 -3.84 12.83 -0.46
N GLU A 124 -5.14 13.03 -0.70
CA GLU A 124 -6.06 13.51 0.35
C GLU A 124 -6.37 12.45 1.42
N ARG A 125 -6.10 12.86 2.67
CA ARG A 125 -6.34 12.14 3.94
C ARG A 125 -7.82 11.88 4.20
N ASP A 126 -8.71 12.68 3.64
CA ASP A 126 -10.12 12.75 4.06
C ASP A 126 -11.07 11.84 3.25
N ASN A 127 -10.51 10.99 2.37
CA ASN A 127 -11.23 9.83 1.84
C ASN A 127 -11.20 8.70 2.88
N GLU A 128 -11.90 8.90 4.00
CA GLU A 128 -12.06 7.91 5.07
C GLU A 128 -12.75 6.65 4.52
N VAL A 129 -11.97 5.57 4.35
CA VAL A 129 -12.51 4.24 4.12
C VAL A 129 -12.83 3.59 5.46
N PRO A 130 -13.90 2.79 5.56
CA PRO A 130 -14.19 2.07 6.80
C PRO A 130 -13.09 1.04 7.11
N GLN A 131 -12.87 0.71 8.39
CA GLN A 131 -11.78 -0.17 8.84
C GLN A 131 -11.76 -1.54 8.14
N TRP A 132 -12.93 -2.09 7.78
CA TRP A 132 -13.06 -3.37 7.08
C TRP A 132 -12.56 -3.32 5.62
N MET A 133 -12.29 -2.13 5.07
CA MET A 133 -11.95 -1.90 3.67
C MET A 133 -10.47 -1.55 3.46
N ASP A 134 -9.84 -2.22 2.51
CA ASP A 134 -8.50 -1.93 2.00
C ASP A 134 -8.59 -0.92 0.86
N LYS A 135 -8.08 0.29 1.11
CA LYS A 135 -8.06 1.40 0.15
C LYS A 135 -7.24 1.04 -1.10
N GLY A 136 -6.11 0.35 -0.95
CA GLY A 136 -5.25 -0.07 -2.06
C GLY A 136 -5.95 -1.04 -3.01
N LYS A 137 -6.70 -2.02 -2.49
CA LYS A 137 -7.49 -2.96 -3.31
C LYS A 137 -8.59 -2.24 -4.09
N TYR A 138 -9.27 -1.26 -3.49
CA TYR A 138 -10.27 -0.45 -4.18
C TYR A 138 -9.68 0.36 -5.33
N TRP A 139 -8.63 1.13 -5.06
CA TRP A 139 -8.00 1.97 -6.08
C TRP A 139 -7.43 1.12 -7.21
N LYS A 140 -6.80 -0.01 -6.91
CA LYS A 140 -6.32 -0.96 -7.93
C LYS A 140 -7.43 -1.33 -8.92
N ILE A 141 -8.62 -1.67 -8.43
CA ILE A 141 -9.76 -2.00 -9.29
C ILE A 141 -10.19 -0.78 -10.12
N LEU A 142 -10.39 0.38 -9.47
CA LEU A 142 -10.86 1.59 -10.13
C LEU A 142 -9.92 2.06 -11.24
N ILE A 143 -8.61 2.06 -11.02
CA ILE A 143 -7.59 2.50 -11.99
C ILE A 143 -7.52 1.58 -13.19
N GLU A 144 -7.50 0.26 -12.96
CA GLU A 144 -7.45 -0.71 -14.04
C GLU A 144 -8.69 -0.60 -14.94
N LEU A 145 -9.83 -0.25 -14.35
CA LEU A 145 -11.04 0.09 -15.10
C LEU A 145 -10.88 1.45 -15.82
N GLN A 146 -10.36 2.48 -15.15
CA GLN A 146 -10.22 3.83 -15.71
C GLN A 146 -9.20 3.94 -16.86
N LYS A 147 -8.24 3.01 -16.95
CA LYS A 147 -7.38 2.84 -18.14
C LYS A 147 -8.18 2.53 -19.41
N ILE A 148 -9.38 1.96 -19.25
CA ILE A 148 -10.25 1.56 -20.36
C ILE A 148 -11.21 2.70 -20.70
N ASP A 149 -11.84 3.29 -19.69
CA ASP A 149 -12.74 4.45 -19.83
C ASP A 149 -12.60 5.36 -18.61
N LYS A 150 -12.30 6.65 -18.83
CA LYS A 150 -12.05 7.60 -17.74
C LYS A 150 -13.31 7.90 -16.93
N ASP A 151 -14.49 7.74 -17.51
CA ASP A 151 -15.78 8.06 -16.88
C ASP A 151 -16.37 6.84 -16.13
N ILE A 152 -15.57 6.26 -15.23
CA ILE A 152 -15.94 5.12 -14.39
C ILE A 152 -16.02 5.49 -12.92
N ILE A 153 -17.10 5.06 -12.27
CA ILE A 153 -17.31 5.06 -10.83
C ILE A 153 -17.26 3.61 -10.31
N LEU A 154 -16.51 3.36 -9.24
CA LEU A 154 -16.53 2.10 -8.51
C LEU A 154 -17.31 2.25 -7.20
N GLN A 155 -18.38 1.50 -7.05
CA GLN A 155 -19.23 1.45 -5.85
C GLN A 155 -19.08 0.10 -5.15
N ILE A 156 -18.84 0.10 -3.84
CA ILE A 156 -18.82 -1.11 -3.01
C ILE A 156 -20.12 -1.20 -2.24
N THR A 157 -20.82 -2.32 -2.27
CA THR A 157 -22.13 -2.48 -1.61
C THR A 157 -22.26 -3.82 -0.88
N LYS A 158 -23.33 -3.94 -0.09
CA LYS A 158 -23.67 -5.18 0.61
C LYS A 158 -23.97 -6.31 -0.36
N ASP A 159 -23.69 -7.53 0.06
CA ASP A 159 -23.94 -8.74 -0.72
C ASP A 159 -25.41 -8.89 -1.12
N ARG A 160 -26.34 -8.50 -0.23
CA ARG A 160 -27.79 -8.49 -0.47
C ARG A 160 -28.27 -7.42 -1.46
N ASN A 161 -27.48 -6.36 -1.67
CA ASN A 161 -27.80 -5.27 -2.59
C ASN A 161 -27.41 -5.62 -4.05
N LEU A 162 -26.74 -6.75 -4.26
CA LEU A 162 -26.41 -7.28 -5.57
C LEU A 162 -27.57 -8.18 -6.08
N PRO A 163 -27.91 -8.15 -7.38
CA PRO A 163 -29.21 -8.53 -7.94
C PRO A 163 -29.53 -10.02 -7.94
N PHE A 164 -28.58 -10.88 -7.58
CA PHE A 164 -28.84 -12.32 -7.50
C PHE A 164 -28.96 -12.74 -6.03
N ASN A 165 -30.13 -13.31 -5.69
CA ASN A 165 -30.60 -13.70 -4.36
C ASN A 165 -29.74 -14.78 -3.66
N GLN A 166 -28.49 -14.43 -3.35
CA GLN A 166 -27.56 -14.95 -2.33
C GLN A 166 -26.16 -14.43 -2.68
N GLY A 167 -25.55 -13.63 -1.78
CA GLY A 167 -24.26 -12.94 -1.96
C GLY A 167 -23.15 -13.76 -2.60
N LYS A 168 -23.12 -15.07 -2.32
CA LYS A 168 -22.14 -16.06 -2.83
C LYS A 168 -21.99 -16.13 -4.36
N ASN A 169 -23.00 -15.66 -5.11
CA ASN A 169 -23.01 -15.76 -6.57
C ASN A 169 -22.73 -14.44 -7.29
N ASN A 170 -22.62 -13.33 -6.55
CA ASN A 170 -22.43 -12.00 -7.13
C ASN A 170 -20.94 -11.67 -7.26
N LEU A 171 -20.54 -11.14 -8.42
CA LEU A 171 -19.17 -10.67 -8.64
C LEU A 171 -19.11 -9.16 -8.87
N ALA A 172 -20.02 -8.62 -9.71
CA ALA A 172 -20.15 -7.19 -9.97
C ALA A 172 -21.45 -6.86 -10.73
N ILE A 173 -21.81 -5.59 -10.83
CA ILE A 173 -22.83 -5.05 -11.73
C ILE A 173 -22.26 -3.84 -12.44
N THR A 174 -22.51 -3.70 -13.72
CA THR A 174 -22.13 -2.51 -14.48
C THR A 174 -23.40 -1.81 -14.94
N ILE A 175 -23.53 -0.53 -14.58
CA ILE A 175 -24.68 0.31 -14.88
C ILE A 175 -24.18 1.45 -15.77
N LYS A 176 -24.80 1.63 -16.93
CA LYS A 176 -24.54 2.79 -17.78
C LYS A 176 -25.53 3.90 -17.44
N GLU A 177 -25.00 4.98 -16.90
CA GLU A 177 -25.73 6.17 -16.50
C GLU A 177 -25.61 7.24 -17.59
N ASN A 178 -26.69 8.00 -17.81
CA ASN A 178 -26.65 9.19 -18.65
C ASN A 178 -26.43 10.39 -17.74
N TYR A 179 -25.33 11.13 -17.94
CA TYR A 179 -25.01 12.30 -17.13
C TYR A 179 -24.94 13.56 -18.00
N SER A 180 -25.53 14.65 -17.52
CA SER A 180 -25.46 15.98 -18.15
C SER A 180 -24.64 16.89 -17.25
N PHE A 181 -23.46 17.32 -17.70
CA PHE A 181 -22.63 18.28 -16.98
C PHE A 181 -23.38 19.62 -16.85
N GLY A 182 -23.44 20.16 -15.64
CA GLY A 182 -24.12 21.42 -15.32
C GLY A 182 -23.37 22.65 -15.84
N MET A 183 -23.26 22.81 -17.16
CA MET A 183 -23.02 24.12 -17.77
C MET A 183 -24.35 24.72 -18.24
N SER A 184 -24.54 26.00 -17.92
CA SER A 184 -25.71 26.81 -18.23
C SER A 184 -26.23 26.56 -19.65
N LYS A 185 -27.55 26.34 -19.75
CA LYS A 185 -28.31 25.97 -20.96
C LYS A 185 -28.20 26.91 -22.16
N GLU A 186 -27.47 28.02 -22.08
CA GLU A 186 -27.57 29.08 -23.09
C GLU A 186 -26.58 28.98 -24.26
N ASN A 187 -25.51 28.18 -24.20
CA ASN A 187 -24.50 28.19 -25.28
C ASN A 187 -23.94 26.81 -25.68
N MET A 188 -24.76 25.86 -26.14
CA MET A 188 -24.25 24.78 -27.00
C MET A 188 -25.27 24.29 -28.03
N VAL A 189 -24.85 24.34 -29.30
CA VAL A 189 -25.58 23.91 -30.50
C VAL A 189 -25.60 22.38 -30.66
N HIS A 190 -24.90 21.59 -29.82
CA HIS A 190 -25.01 20.12 -29.84
C HIS A 190 -24.87 19.50 -28.43
N PRO A 191 -25.91 18.85 -27.88
CA PRO A 191 -25.81 18.13 -26.62
C PRO A 191 -25.11 16.77 -26.87
N ASN A 192 -23.79 16.73 -26.80
CA ASN A 192 -23.09 15.46 -26.68
C ASN A 192 -23.44 14.83 -25.33
N LYS A 193 -24.19 13.72 -25.36
CA LYS A 193 -24.53 12.92 -24.18
C LYS A 193 -23.27 12.22 -23.68
N TYR A 194 -22.78 12.63 -22.53
CA TYR A 194 -21.73 11.89 -21.82
C TYR A 194 -22.36 10.71 -21.08
N HIS A 195 -21.70 9.55 -21.18
CA HIS A 195 -22.11 8.34 -20.49
C HIS A 195 -21.09 8.04 -19.42
N ARG A 196 -21.58 7.72 -18.22
CA ARG A 196 -20.73 7.29 -17.10
C ARG A 196 -21.05 5.85 -16.77
N PHE A 197 -20.03 5.04 -16.49
CA PHE A 197 -20.22 3.66 -16.06
C PHE A 197 -20.02 3.54 -14.56
N ARG A 198 -21.04 3.02 -13.87
CA ARG A 198 -20.97 2.67 -12.45
C ARG A 198 -20.80 1.17 -12.31
N ILE A 199 -19.67 0.75 -11.77
CA ILE A 199 -19.34 -0.64 -11.49
C ILE A 199 -19.53 -0.89 -10.00
N VAL A 200 -20.45 -1.78 -9.66
CA VAL A 200 -20.83 -2.12 -8.29
C VAL A 200 -20.22 -3.47 -7.91
N ILE A 201 -19.44 -3.54 -6.83
CA ILE A 201 -18.74 -4.74 -6.36
C ILE A 201 -19.10 -5.08 -4.90
N PRO A 202 -19.00 -6.36 -4.48
CA PRO A 202 -19.19 -6.76 -3.08
C PRO A 202 -18.03 -6.34 -2.16
N GLN A 203 -18.32 -6.17 -0.87
CA GLN A 203 -17.35 -5.74 0.15
C GLN A 203 -16.12 -6.65 0.27
N TRP A 204 -16.31 -7.98 0.21
CA TRP A 204 -15.23 -8.95 0.43
C TRP A 204 -14.08 -8.85 -0.60
N LEU A 205 -14.30 -8.27 -1.79
CA LEU A 205 -13.25 -8.07 -2.79
C LEU A 205 -12.20 -7.03 -2.39
N VAL A 206 -12.59 -6.11 -1.51
CA VAL A 206 -11.75 -5.01 -1.02
C VAL A 206 -11.55 -5.12 0.49
N MET A 207 -11.72 -6.31 1.06
CA MET A 207 -11.59 -6.52 2.49
C MET A 207 -10.16 -6.21 2.97
N ASN A 208 -10.03 -5.48 4.07
CA ASN A 208 -8.77 -5.32 4.78
C ASN A 208 -8.42 -6.65 5.48
N THR A 209 -7.28 -7.23 5.08
CA THR A 209 -6.83 -8.54 5.54
C THR A 209 -5.68 -8.46 6.54
N ASP A 210 -5.44 -7.30 7.14
CA ASP A 210 -4.47 -7.13 8.22
C ASP A 210 -4.79 -8.08 9.39
N TYR A 211 -3.77 -8.79 9.87
CA TYR A 211 -3.93 -9.75 10.97
C TYR A 211 -4.57 -9.13 12.23
N LYS A 212 -4.21 -7.88 12.55
CA LYS A 212 -4.71 -7.14 13.72
C LYS A 212 -6.24 -6.98 13.71
N ASN A 213 -6.88 -6.96 12.54
CA ASN A 213 -8.32 -6.81 12.43
C ASN A 213 -9.08 -8.08 12.83
N PHE A 214 -8.41 -9.24 12.86
CA PHE A 214 -9.03 -10.53 13.17
C PHE A 214 -8.56 -11.13 14.48
N ASN A 215 -7.38 -10.76 14.97
CA ASN A 215 -6.80 -11.31 16.19
C ASN A 215 -7.72 -11.12 17.43
N THR A 216 -8.55 -10.08 17.44
CA THR A 216 -9.46 -9.77 18.55
C THR A 216 -10.75 -10.61 18.53
N TYR A 217 -11.13 -11.18 17.38
CA TYR A 217 -12.44 -11.80 17.17
C TYR A 217 -12.42 -13.34 17.13
N PHE A 218 -11.26 -13.98 16.95
CA PHE A 218 -11.18 -15.42 16.75
C PHE A 218 -10.51 -16.18 17.91
N GLN A 219 -11.21 -17.19 18.41
CA GLN A 219 -10.64 -18.30 19.20
C GLN A 219 -9.94 -19.36 18.32
N LEU A 220 -9.67 -19.06 17.03
CA LEU A 220 -8.99 -19.98 16.12
C LEU A 220 -7.51 -20.08 16.49
N GLU A 221 -6.93 -21.27 16.30
CA GLU A 221 -5.47 -21.40 16.30
C GLU A 221 -4.87 -20.43 15.28
N ILE A 222 -3.81 -19.71 15.68
CA ILE A 222 -3.11 -18.70 14.86
C ILE A 222 -2.76 -19.27 13.47
N SER A 223 -2.30 -20.51 13.42
CA SER A 223 -1.99 -21.23 12.18
C SER A 223 -3.18 -21.30 11.21
N THR A 224 -4.39 -21.53 11.72
CA THR A 224 -5.61 -21.65 10.93
C THR A 224 -6.08 -20.28 10.43
N LEU A 225 -5.96 -19.25 11.26
CA LEU A 225 -6.27 -17.86 10.89
C LEU A 225 -5.34 -17.39 9.77
N THR A 226 -4.03 -17.54 9.96
CA THR A 226 -3.04 -17.08 8.99
C THR A 226 -3.14 -17.82 7.65
N ASN A 227 -3.36 -19.13 7.66
CA ASN A 227 -3.63 -19.89 6.43
C ASN A 227 -4.87 -19.38 5.68
N THR A 228 -5.91 -19.00 6.41
CA THR A 228 -7.14 -18.46 5.82
C THR A 228 -6.88 -17.07 5.20
N ILE A 229 -6.17 -16.19 5.89
CA ILE A 229 -5.73 -14.87 5.38
C ILE A 229 -4.92 -15.03 4.09
N THR A 230 -3.90 -15.89 4.12
CA THR A 230 -3.05 -16.17 2.95
C THR A 230 -3.85 -16.64 1.74
N GLU A 231 -4.82 -17.53 1.96
CA GLU A 231 -5.64 -18.04 0.86
C GLU A 231 -6.55 -16.95 0.27
N VAL A 232 -7.14 -16.09 1.12
CA VAL A 232 -7.93 -14.93 0.67
C VAL A 232 -7.07 -13.95 -0.12
N ASN A 233 -5.90 -13.57 0.41
CA ASN A 233 -4.95 -12.66 -0.22
C ASN A 233 -4.45 -13.17 -1.58
N LYS A 234 -4.24 -14.48 -1.72
CA LYS A 234 -3.84 -15.11 -2.99
C LYS A 234 -4.96 -15.17 -4.04
N ASN A 235 -6.22 -15.19 -3.60
CA ASN A 235 -7.36 -15.38 -4.48
C ASN A 235 -7.97 -14.05 -4.93
N ILE A 236 -8.05 -13.04 -4.07
CA ILE A 236 -8.64 -11.73 -4.39
C ILE A 236 -8.01 -11.09 -5.65
N PRO A 237 -6.67 -10.97 -5.79
CA PRO A 237 -6.07 -10.39 -6.99
C PRO A 237 -6.44 -11.12 -8.28
N LYS A 238 -6.52 -12.46 -8.25
CA LYS A 238 -6.93 -13.26 -9.41
C LYS A 238 -8.40 -13.03 -9.79
N ILE A 239 -9.25 -12.79 -8.79
CA ILE A 239 -10.65 -12.47 -8.99
C ILE A 239 -10.80 -11.04 -9.53
N ILE A 240 -9.97 -10.10 -9.07
CA ILE A 240 -9.90 -8.74 -9.60
C ILE A 240 -9.47 -8.75 -11.07
N ASP A 241 -8.43 -9.50 -11.43
CA ASP A 241 -7.97 -9.61 -12.83
C ASP A 241 -9.08 -10.20 -13.74
N GLU A 242 -9.83 -11.18 -13.22
CA GLU A 242 -10.99 -11.75 -13.89
C GLU A 242 -12.11 -10.71 -14.09
N LEU A 243 -12.41 -9.93 -13.06
CA LEU A 243 -13.39 -8.85 -13.10
C LEU A 243 -13.00 -7.79 -14.14
N VAL A 244 -11.80 -7.22 -14.04
CA VAL A 244 -11.27 -6.19 -14.95
C VAL A 244 -11.26 -6.70 -16.39
N GLY A 245 -10.77 -7.92 -16.62
CA GLY A 245 -10.68 -8.51 -17.96
C GLY A 245 -12.04 -8.69 -18.64
N ARG A 246 -13.10 -8.95 -17.86
CA ARG A 246 -14.49 -8.98 -18.33
C ARG A 246 -15.01 -7.57 -18.57
N GLU A 247 -14.90 -6.69 -17.58
CA GLU A 247 -15.47 -5.33 -17.65
C GLU A 247 -14.86 -4.54 -18.82
N LYS A 248 -13.60 -4.78 -19.16
CA LYS A 248 -12.98 -4.28 -20.38
C LYS A 248 -13.80 -4.51 -21.66
N ILE A 249 -14.40 -5.68 -21.81
CA ILE A 249 -15.22 -5.99 -22.99
C ILE A 249 -16.54 -5.22 -22.95
N ILE A 250 -17.10 -5.05 -21.75
CA ILE A 250 -18.37 -4.34 -21.54
C ILE A 250 -18.20 -2.84 -21.84
N LEU A 251 -17.14 -2.25 -21.29
CA LEU A 251 -16.82 -0.83 -21.40
C LEU A 251 -16.40 -0.42 -22.82
N THR A 252 -15.67 -1.27 -23.53
CA THR A 252 -15.24 -0.97 -24.91
C THR A 252 -16.35 -1.09 -25.96
N LYS A 253 -17.37 -1.93 -25.74
CA LYS A 253 -18.44 -2.19 -26.73
C LYS A 253 -19.86 -2.16 -26.14
N PRO A 254 -20.26 -1.11 -25.40
CA PRO A 254 -21.47 -1.09 -24.57
C PRO A 254 -22.78 -1.16 -25.38
N TRP A 255 -22.75 -0.95 -26.69
CA TRP A 255 -23.93 -0.97 -27.55
C TRP A 255 -24.30 -2.37 -28.06
N ASN A 256 -23.41 -3.35 -27.91
CA ASN A 256 -23.65 -4.70 -28.42
C ASN A 256 -24.68 -5.47 -27.55
N MET A 257 -25.73 -6.01 -28.17
CA MET A 257 -26.71 -6.88 -27.50
C MET A 257 -26.10 -8.24 -27.13
N PHE A 258 -25.12 -8.72 -27.90
CA PHE A 258 -24.44 -10.01 -27.72
C PHE A 258 -23.20 -9.92 -26.82
N ILE A 259 -23.03 -8.84 -26.05
CA ILE A 259 -21.79 -8.59 -25.30
C ILE A 259 -21.47 -9.70 -24.30
N SER A 260 -22.49 -10.27 -23.64
CA SER A 260 -22.34 -11.40 -22.73
C SER A 260 -21.82 -12.62 -23.48
N LEU A 261 -22.42 -12.95 -24.63
CA LEU A 261 -21.98 -14.06 -25.47
C LEU A 261 -20.54 -13.88 -25.97
N VAL A 262 -20.20 -12.69 -26.46
CA VAL A 262 -18.83 -12.35 -26.91
C VAL A 262 -17.83 -12.47 -25.76
N THR A 263 -18.21 -12.04 -24.56
CA THR A 263 -17.38 -12.18 -23.36
C THR A 263 -17.09 -13.64 -23.04
N TYR A 264 -18.11 -14.50 -23.06
CA TYR A 264 -17.96 -15.93 -22.78
C TYR A 264 -17.17 -16.67 -23.86
N LEU A 265 -17.43 -16.37 -25.14
CA LEU A 265 -16.67 -16.93 -26.26
C LEU A 265 -15.20 -16.50 -26.21
N ASN A 266 -14.93 -15.21 -26.01
CA ASN A 266 -13.55 -14.72 -25.90
C ASN A 266 -12.78 -15.33 -24.72
N LYS A 267 -13.47 -15.68 -23.63
CA LYS A 267 -12.88 -16.37 -22.48
C LYS A 267 -12.69 -17.87 -22.73
N SER A 268 -13.52 -18.48 -23.57
CA SER A 268 -13.46 -19.90 -23.90
C SER A 268 -12.39 -20.22 -24.95
N LEU A 269 -11.92 -19.25 -25.73
CA LEU A 269 -11.00 -19.47 -26.85
C LEU A 269 -9.72 -20.24 -26.44
N PRO A 270 -9.44 -21.40 -27.07
CA PRO A 270 -8.24 -22.20 -26.78
C PRO A 270 -6.95 -21.43 -27.02
N ILE A 271 -6.90 -20.61 -28.07
CA ILE A 271 -5.72 -19.77 -28.38
C ILE A 271 -5.39 -18.85 -27.22
N ARG A 272 -6.38 -18.27 -26.54
CA ARG A 272 -6.12 -17.41 -25.37
C ARG A 272 -5.58 -18.21 -24.18
N ILE A 273 -6.07 -19.44 -24.01
CA ILE A 273 -5.63 -20.36 -22.95
C ILE A 273 -4.21 -20.88 -23.23
N ILE A 274 -3.89 -21.18 -24.49
CA ILE A 274 -2.58 -21.68 -24.93
C ILE A 274 -1.56 -20.55 -24.96
N TYR A 275 -1.90 -19.40 -25.54
CA TYR A 275 -1.02 -18.22 -25.60
C TYR A 275 -0.58 -17.77 -24.20
N GLY A 276 -1.49 -17.79 -23.22
CA GLY A 276 -1.13 -17.51 -21.82
C GLY A 276 -0.06 -18.47 -21.26
N LYS A 277 0.00 -19.70 -21.75
CA LYS A 277 0.98 -20.73 -21.35
C LYS A 277 2.25 -20.72 -22.20
N THR A 278 2.19 -20.28 -23.46
CA THR A 278 3.31 -20.38 -24.41
C THR A 278 3.98 -19.04 -24.73
N LYS A 279 3.44 -17.91 -24.25
CA LYS A 279 4.04 -16.56 -24.48
C LYS A 279 5.51 -16.45 -24.06
N GLU A 280 5.95 -17.26 -23.10
CA GLU A 280 7.33 -17.28 -22.62
C GLU A 280 8.31 -17.97 -23.58
N MET A 281 7.80 -18.73 -24.57
CA MET A 281 8.60 -19.43 -25.58
C MET A 281 8.87 -18.58 -26.84
N LEU A 282 8.28 -17.39 -26.94
CA LEU A 282 8.45 -16.52 -28.10
C LEU A 282 9.88 -15.92 -28.16
N PRO A 283 10.45 -15.72 -29.36
CA PRO A 283 11.64 -14.89 -29.54
C PRO A 283 11.42 -13.51 -28.89
N ASP A 284 12.41 -13.05 -28.12
CA ASP A 284 12.39 -11.82 -27.32
C ASP A 284 11.43 -11.78 -26.11
N ALA A 285 10.77 -12.89 -25.76
CA ALA A 285 9.90 -12.93 -24.58
C ALA A 285 10.62 -12.50 -23.30
N LYS A 286 11.90 -12.88 -23.16
CA LYS A 286 12.75 -12.50 -22.02
C LYS A 286 12.97 -10.99 -21.96
N GLN A 287 13.35 -10.37 -23.08
CA GLN A 287 13.60 -8.92 -23.14
C GLN A 287 12.32 -8.11 -22.91
N ARG A 288 11.21 -8.52 -23.54
CA ARG A 288 9.89 -7.92 -23.31
C ARG A 288 9.44 -8.04 -21.85
N ARG A 289 9.69 -9.19 -21.21
CA ARG A 289 9.38 -9.39 -19.78
C ARG A 289 10.20 -8.45 -18.90
N ILE A 290 11.49 -8.32 -19.15
CA ILE A 290 12.36 -7.41 -18.38
C ILE A 290 11.94 -5.95 -18.58
N GLN A 291 11.69 -5.52 -19.81
CA GLN A 291 11.17 -4.18 -20.08
C GLN A 291 9.85 -3.94 -19.35
N TYR A 292 8.90 -4.86 -19.46
CA TYR A 292 7.62 -4.77 -18.75
C TYR A 292 7.81 -4.69 -17.23
N THR A 293 8.72 -5.49 -16.67
CA THR A 293 9.03 -5.51 -15.23
C THR A 293 9.62 -4.18 -14.79
N ASN A 294 10.59 -3.63 -15.53
CA ASN A 294 11.16 -2.32 -15.20
C ASN A 294 10.07 -1.22 -15.14
N TYR A 295 9.09 -1.25 -16.05
CA TYR A 295 7.98 -0.29 -16.06
C TYR A 295 6.88 -0.57 -15.02
N ASN A 296 6.77 -1.80 -14.53
CA ASN A 296 5.61 -2.26 -13.76
C ASN A 296 6.01 -3.09 -12.53
N LEU A 297 7.20 -2.86 -11.97
CA LEU A 297 7.76 -3.65 -10.87
C LEU A 297 6.74 -3.83 -9.75
N SER A 298 6.12 -2.73 -9.33
CA SER A 298 5.13 -2.67 -8.27
C SER A 298 3.79 -3.36 -8.54
N ARG A 299 3.55 -3.76 -9.79
CA ARG A 299 2.29 -4.36 -10.26
C ARG A 299 2.44 -5.83 -10.61
N MET A 300 3.67 -6.35 -10.60
CA MET A 300 3.93 -7.74 -10.96
C MET A 300 3.22 -8.67 -9.98
N SER A 301 2.75 -9.83 -10.45
CA SER A 301 2.41 -10.91 -9.51
C SER A 301 3.71 -11.46 -8.90
N THR A 302 3.63 -12.06 -7.71
CA THR A 302 4.79 -12.69 -7.07
C THR A 302 5.47 -13.71 -7.99
N ASN A 303 4.70 -14.51 -8.72
CA ASN A 303 5.25 -15.50 -9.66
C ASN A 303 5.91 -14.82 -10.87
N ASP A 304 5.31 -13.77 -11.40
CA ASP A 304 5.88 -13.06 -12.54
C ASP A 304 7.18 -12.33 -12.18
N LEU A 305 7.23 -11.77 -10.97
CA LEU A 305 8.42 -11.11 -10.43
C LEU A 305 9.54 -12.12 -10.19
N ILE A 306 9.23 -13.29 -9.60
CA ILE A 306 10.19 -14.41 -9.48
C ILE A 306 10.74 -14.80 -10.86
N GLY A 307 9.88 -14.98 -11.86
CA GLY A 307 10.31 -15.31 -13.22
C GLY A 307 11.22 -14.25 -13.84
N SER A 308 10.91 -12.97 -13.61
CA SER A 308 11.71 -11.84 -14.09
C SER A 308 13.04 -11.72 -13.35
N LEU A 309 13.06 -11.99 -12.04
CA LEU A 309 14.25 -12.04 -11.21
C LEU A 309 15.23 -13.13 -11.67
N ILE A 310 14.74 -14.34 -11.95
CA ILE A 310 15.56 -15.44 -12.48
C ILE A 310 16.15 -15.09 -13.85
N ILE A 311 15.36 -14.47 -14.73
CA ILE A 311 15.85 -14.00 -16.04
C ILE A 311 16.94 -12.93 -15.85
N LYS A 312 16.72 -11.95 -14.97
CA LYS A 312 17.69 -10.87 -14.67
C LYS A 312 18.97 -11.42 -14.03
N ALA A 313 18.86 -12.37 -13.10
CA ALA A 313 19.98 -13.09 -12.49
C ALA A 313 20.83 -13.83 -13.56
N LYS A 314 20.18 -14.50 -14.50
CA LYS A 314 20.89 -15.14 -15.62
C LYS A 314 21.59 -14.12 -16.53
N MET A 315 20.95 -12.97 -16.80
CA MET A 315 21.54 -11.89 -17.60
C MET A 315 22.76 -11.22 -16.95
N THR A 316 22.84 -11.21 -15.61
CA THR A 316 23.98 -10.69 -14.85
C THR A 316 25.15 -11.69 -14.75
N GLY A 317 24.97 -12.90 -15.29
CA GLY A 317 26.03 -13.92 -15.36
C GLY A 317 25.94 -15.01 -14.28
N ILE A 318 24.91 -15.00 -13.43
CA ILE A 318 24.70 -16.07 -12.43
C ILE A 318 24.45 -17.40 -13.16
N GLY A 319 25.28 -18.41 -12.86
CA GLY A 319 25.25 -19.72 -13.51
C GLY A 319 24.06 -20.60 -13.09
N GLU A 320 23.74 -21.61 -13.90
CA GLU A 320 22.56 -22.49 -13.71
C GLU A 320 22.51 -23.16 -12.33
N LYS A 321 23.66 -23.62 -11.80
CA LYS A 321 23.72 -24.22 -10.46
C LYS A 321 23.27 -23.25 -9.37
N SER A 322 23.71 -21.99 -9.43
CA SER A 322 23.28 -20.96 -8.48
C SER A 322 21.82 -20.58 -8.70
N LEU A 323 21.34 -20.49 -9.95
CA LEU A 323 19.92 -20.23 -10.26
C LEU A 323 18.99 -21.31 -9.71
N ASN A 324 19.40 -22.59 -9.74
CA ASN A 324 18.68 -23.68 -9.10
C ASN A 324 18.57 -23.48 -7.59
N LYS A 325 19.69 -23.20 -6.91
CA LYS A 325 19.68 -22.92 -5.46
C LYS A 325 18.83 -21.70 -5.12
N ILE A 326 18.90 -20.62 -5.90
CA ILE A 326 18.04 -19.44 -5.74
C ILE A 326 16.57 -19.83 -5.85
N SER A 327 16.22 -20.68 -6.83
CA SER A 327 14.85 -21.17 -6.99
C SER A 327 14.39 -22.02 -5.79
N LEU A 328 15.28 -22.81 -5.18
CA LEU A 328 15.00 -23.56 -3.96
C LEU A 328 14.81 -22.63 -2.75
N LEU A 329 15.67 -21.61 -2.60
CA LEU A 329 15.54 -20.59 -1.56
C LEU A 329 14.22 -19.82 -1.70
N LEU A 330 13.86 -19.40 -2.92
CA LEU A 330 12.60 -18.72 -3.20
C LEU A 330 11.37 -19.56 -2.86
N LYS A 331 11.41 -20.88 -3.12
CA LYS A 331 10.34 -21.81 -2.71
C LYS A 331 10.22 -21.86 -1.18
N PHE A 332 11.35 -21.93 -0.47
CA PHE A 332 11.37 -21.91 0.99
C PHE A 332 10.83 -20.59 1.55
N LEU A 333 11.35 -19.45 1.09
CA LEU A 333 10.91 -18.13 1.55
C LEU A 333 9.43 -17.93 1.27
N ARG A 334 8.96 -18.31 0.08
CA ARG A 334 7.53 -18.28 -0.23
C ARG A 334 6.69 -18.99 0.83
N ASN A 335 7.08 -20.20 1.21
CA ASN A 335 6.36 -20.96 2.22
C ASN A 335 6.45 -20.30 3.61
N GLU A 336 7.60 -19.75 4.00
CA GLU A 336 7.75 -19.05 5.29
C GLU A 336 6.87 -17.79 5.36
N TYR A 337 6.89 -16.93 4.33
CA TYR A 337 6.05 -15.74 4.28
C TYR A 337 4.56 -16.09 4.18
N GLU A 338 4.19 -17.11 3.39
CA GLU A 338 2.80 -17.59 3.29
C GLU A 338 2.28 -18.14 4.64
N LYS A 339 3.13 -18.77 5.47
CA LYS A 339 2.75 -19.20 6.84
C LYS A 339 2.46 -18.04 7.79
N LEU A 340 3.00 -16.86 7.51
CA LEU A 340 2.85 -15.64 8.33
C LEU A 340 1.73 -14.72 7.83
N GLY A 341 1.11 -15.01 6.68
CA GLY A 341 0.11 -14.12 6.07
C GLY A 341 0.73 -13.07 5.16
N LEU A 342 2.06 -13.07 5.03
CA LEU A 342 2.87 -12.09 4.29
C LEU A 342 3.21 -12.53 2.86
N GLY A 343 2.40 -13.41 2.29
CA GLY A 343 2.52 -13.86 0.93
C GLY A 343 1.94 -12.86 -0.09
N GLU A 344 1.62 -13.37 -1.28
CA GLU A 344 0.97 -12.60 -2.35
C GLU A 344 -0.34 -11.96 -1.88
N GLY A 345 -0.46 -10.63 -2.04
CA GLY A 345 -1.68 -9.88 -1.71
C GLY A 345 -1.80 -9.42 -0.25
N SER A 346 -0.75 -9.57 0.56
CA SER A 346 -0.66 -8.95 1.89
C SER A 346 -0.76 -7.43 1.80
N SER A 347 -1.43 -6.82 2.77
CA SER A 347 -1.51 -5.37 2.98
C SER A 347 -0.32 -4.83 3.79
N GLU A 348 0.42 -5.67 4.52
CA GLU A 348 1.65 -5.26 5.22
C GLU A 348 2.76 -4.92 4.22
N TYR A 349 3.63 -3.96 4.56
CA TYR A 349 4.66 -3.46 3.65
C TYR A 349 5.82 -4.44 3.49
N HIS A 350 6.46 -4.85 4.58
CA HIS A 350 7.57 -5.82 4.54
C HIS A 350 7.03 -7.24 4.35
N ASN A 351 6.68 -7.58 3.12
CA ASN A 351 6.17 -8.89 2.72
C ASN A 351 7.09 -9.55 1.66
N LEU A 352 6.76 -10.76 1.21
CA LEU A 352 7.59 -11.46 0.21
C LEU A 352 7.75 -10.67 -1.10
N HIS A 353 6.71 -9.92 -1.49
CA HIS A 353 6.74 -9.11 -2.70
C HIS A 353 7.79 -8.00 -2.59
N HIS A 354 7.82 -7.27 -1.46
CA HIS A 354 8.86 -6.27 -1.18
C HIS A 354 10.27 -6.87 -1.30
N SER A 355 10.54 -8.00 -0.63
CA SER A 355 11.84 -8.70 -0.74
C SER A 355 12.22 -9.07 -2.18
N LEU A 356 11.25 -9.44 -3.02
CA LEU A 356 11.49 -9.73 -4.44
C LEU A 356 11.78 -8.47 -5.26
N GLU A 357 11.14 -7.35 -4.94
CA GLU A 357 11.38 -6.05 -5.58
C GLU A 357 12.78 -5.55 -5.24
N VAL A 358 13.18 -5.60 -3.97
CA VAL A 358 14.52 -5.26 -3.51
C VAL A 358 15.56 -6.14 -4.20
N ALA A 359 15.34 -7.44 -4.29
CA ALA A 359 16.20 -8.38 -5.00
C ALA A 359 16.34 -8.04 -6.49
N TYR A 360 15.22 -7.74 -7.15
CA TYR A 360 15.23 -7.35 -8.56
C TYR A 360 15.98 -6.05 -8.79
N MET A 361 15.70 -5.03 -7.97
CA MET A 361 16.31 -3.71 -8.08
C MET A 361 17.78 -3.73 -7.72
N SER A 362 18.20 -4.51 -6.71
CA SER A 362 19.61 -4.68 -6.37
C SER A 362 20.42 -5.20 -7.56
N LEU A 363 19.90 -6.20 -8.29
CA LEU A 363 20.52 -6.69 -9.53
C LEU A 363 20.42 -5.71 -10.70
N HIS A 364 19.37 -4.89 -10.72
CA HIS A 364 19.21 -3.86 -11.74
C HIS A 364 20.19 -2.71 -11.55
N MET A 365 20.47 -2.35 -10.29
CA MET A 365 21.29 -1.22 -9.88
C MET A 365 22.79 -1.54 -9.85
N LEU A 366 23.19 -2.77 -9.53
CA LEU A 366 24.59 -3.15 -9.41
C LEU A 366 25.28 -3.19 -10.80
N PRO A 367 26.31 -2.34 -11.05
CA PRO A 367 27.02 -2.32 -12.33
C PRO A 367 28.09 -3.41 -12.42
N LYS A 368 28.69 -3.59 -13.61
CA LYS A 368 29.82 -4.54 -13.81
C LYS A 368 31.12 -4.10 -13.14
N GLU A 369 31.25 -2.81 -12.86
CA GLU A 369 32.38 -2.22 -12.15
C GLU A 369 31.88 -1.03 -11.36
N ILE A 370 32.38 -0.85 -10.14
CA ILE A 370 32.07 0.31 -9.30
C ILE A 370 33.33 0.76 -8.57
N HIS A 371 33.68 2.06 -8.67
CA HIS A 371 34.88 2.65 -8.08
C HIS A 371 36.20 1.89 -8.35
N GLY A 372 36.36 1.32 -9.56
CA GLY A 372 37.54 0.52 -9.91
C GLY A 372 37.51 -0.92 -9.38
N TYR A 373 36.46 -1.33 -8.67
CA TYR A 373 36.25 -2.72 -8.27
C TYR A 373 35.41 -3.45 -9.32
N PRO A 374 35.94 -4.52 -9.96
CA PRO A 374 35.13 -5.35 -10.85
C PRO A 374 34.12 -6.16 -10.04
N ILE A 375 32.87 -6.21 -10.52
CA ILE A 375 31.78 -7.01 -9.97
C ILE A 375 31.65 -8.29 -10.79
N ASN A 376 31.84 -9.43 -10.14
CA ASN A 376 31.77 -10.75 -10.77
C ASN A 376 30.45 -11.47 -10.44
N ASN A 377 30.23 -12.62 -11.07
CA ASN A 377 29.00 -13.41 -10.90
C ASN A 377 28.72 -13.81 -9.45
N ARG A 378 29.78 -13.98 -8.63
CA ARG A 378 29.66 -14.33 -7.22
C ARG A 378 29.15 -13.15 -6.39
N ASP A 379 29.60 -11.93 -6.68
CA ASP A 379 29.09 -10.71 -6.03
C ASP A 379 27.58 -10.52 -6.29
N TYR A 380 27.13 -10.72 -7.54
CA TYR A 380 25.70 -10.70 -7.89
C TYR A 380 24.90 -11.77 -7.14
N GLU A 381 25.44 -12.99 -6.99
CA GLU A 381 24.78 -14.06 -6.24
C GLU A 381 24.66 -13.70 -4.75
N ILE A 382 25.72 -13.19 -4.12
CA ILE A 382 25.71 -12.78 -2.70
C ILE A 382 24.72 -11.64 -2.46
N MET A 383 24.74 -10.63 -3.33
CA MET A 383 23.81 -9.51 -3.32
C MET A 383 22.35 -10.00 -3.38
N LEU A 384 22.07 -10.91 -4.31
CA LEU A 384 20.74 -11.47 -4.49
C LEU A 384 20.26 -12.26 -3.25
N VAL A 385 21.14 -13.08 -2.67
CA VAL A 385 20.81 -13.83 -1.44
C VAL A 385 20.55 -12.89 -0.27
N ALA A 386 21.36 -11.83 -0.11
CA ALA A 386 21.15 -10.82 0.93
C ALA A 386 19.82 -10.08 0.73
N ALA A 387 19.54 -9.63 -0.49
CA ALA A 387 18.30 -8.94 -0.81
C ALA A 387 17.05 -9.81 -0.56
N LEU A 388 17.11 -11.12 -0.83
CA LEU A 388 16.01 -12.03 -0.54
C LEU A 388 15.80 -12.30 0.96
N LEU A 389 16.83 -12.08 1.79
CA LEU A 389 16.84 -12.41 3.21
C LEU A 389 16.78 -11.21 4.16
N HIS A 390 16.87 -9.97 3.66
CA HIS A 390 17.03 -8.77 4.51
C HIS A 390 15.88 -8.55 5.50
N ASP A 391 14.66 -8.94 5.13
CA ASP A 391 13.45 -8.87 5.98
C ASP A 391 13.01 -10.22 6.53
N TYR A 392 13.84 -11.26 6.43
CA TYR A 392 13.47 -12.58 6.91
C TYR A 392 13.35 -12.64 8.44
N ASP A 393 12.14 -12.42 8.96
CA ASP A 393 11.82 -12.57 10.38
C ASP A 393 10.60 -13.48 10.63
N PRO A 394 10.79 -14.80 10.75
CA PRO A 394 9.71 -15.73 11.09
C PRO A 394 9.15 -15.58 12.51
N MET A 395 9.76 -14.75 13.37
CA MET A 395 9.35 -14.55 14.77
C MET A 395 8.59 -13.24 15.00
N GLN A 396 8.37 -12.44 13.94
CA GLN A 396 7.61 -11.19 13.99
C GLN A 396 6.21 -11.34 14.66
N ASP A 397 5.60 -12.53 14.55
CA ASP A 397 4.28 -12.85 15.11
C ASP A 397 4.30 -13.14 16.63
N LEU A 398 5.44 -13.55 17.18
CA LEU A 398 5.54 -14.09 18.54
C LEU A 398 5.99 -13.06 19.58
N LYS A 399 6.72 -12.02 19.16
CA LYS A 399 7.33 -11.05 20.09
C LYS A 399 6.34 -10.01 20.64
N TYR A 400 5.16 -9.82 20.04
CA TYR A 400 4.32 -8.64 20.33
C TYR A 400 2.82 -8.97 20.44
N ARG A 401 2.41 -9.49 21.61
CA ARG A 401 1.02 -9.85 21.98
C ARG A 401 0.15 -8.68 22.51
N ASN A 402 0.63 -7.43 22.50
CA ASN A 402 -0.14 -6.29 23.01
C ASN A 402 -0.81 -5.48 21.89
N SER A 403 -2.05 -5.07 22.14
CA SER A 403 -3.11 -4.65 21.19
C SER A 403 -2.86 -3.41 20.32
N ASN A 404 -1.66 -2.81 20.33
CA ASN A 404 -1.39 -1.53 19.66
C ASN A 404 -0.29 -1.58 18.59
N TYR A 405 0.18 -2.75 18.16
CA TYR A 405 1.45 -2.83 17.42
C TYR A 405 1.40 -3.62 16.11
N THR A 406 2.11 -3.08 15.11
CA THR A 406 2.35 -3.60 13.75
C THR A 406 3.49 -4.62 13.74
N ARG A 407 3.36 -5.66 12.89
CA ARG A 407 4.40 -6.67 12.64
C ARG A 407 5.50 -6.01 11.81
N ARG A 408 6.71 -5.90 12.35
CA ARG A 408 7.86 -5.32 11.65
C ARG A 408 9.09 -6.22 11.79
N PRO A 409 9.75 -6.61 10.70
CA PRO A 409 11.07 -7.22 10.78
C PRO A 409 12.08 -6.17 11.26
N SER A 410 12.97 -6.57 12.17
CA SER A 410 14.13 -5.75 12.53
C SER A 410 15.38 -6.46 12.06
N VAL A 411 16.37 -5.72 11.56
CA VAL A 411 17.65 -6.28 11.11
C VAL A 411 18.31 -7.14 12.20
N ILE A 412 18.22 -6.72 13.46
CA ILE A 412 18.68 -7.51 14.62
C ILE A 412 17.99 -8.89 14.64
N SER A 413 16.65 -8.90 14.59
CA SER A 413 15.87 -10.14 14.61
C SER A 413 16.13 -11.00 13.37
N THR A 414 16.21 -10.38 12.18
CA THR A 414 16.59 -11.06 10.93
C THR A 414 17.93 -11.78 11.09
N ILE A 415 18.97 -11.07 11.54
CA ILE A 415 20.31 -11.64 11.72
C ILE A 415 20.31 -12.76 12.77
N GLU A 416 19.60 -12.58 13.89
CA GLU A 416 19.42 -13.63 14.91
C GLU A 416 18.77 -14.88 14.31
N GLN A 417 17.68 -14.73 13.54
CA GLN A 417 16.99 -15.86 12.91
C GLN A 417 17.86 -16.52 11.83
N LEU A 418 18.58 -15.73 11.03
CA LEU A 418 19.50 -16.23 10.01
C LEU A 418 20.64 -17.04 10.63
N ARG A 419 21.24 -16.57 11.73
CA ARG A 419 22.30 -17.29 12.46
C ARG A 419 21.77 -18.54 13.15
N LYS A 420 20.60 -18.46 13.78
CA LYS A 420 19.96 -19.60 14.45
C LYS A 420 19.57 -20.69 13.44
N LYS A 421 18.94 -20.31 12.33
CA LYS A 421 18.49 -21.25 11.30
C LYS A 421 19.63 -21.67 10.38
N ARG A 422 20.68 -20.86 10.21
CA ARG A 422 21.83 -21.08 9.31
C ARG A 422 21.44 -21.21 7.83
N ILE A 423 20.46 -20.43 7.38
CA ILE A 423 19.91 -20.52 6.01
C ILE A 423 20.95 -20.14 4.95
N HIS A 424 21.62 -19.00 5.15
CA HIS A 424 22.62 -18.48 4.22
C HIS A 424 23.89 -19.36 4.23
N ASP A 425 24.27 -19.93 5.38
CA ASP A 425 25.30 -20.98 5.47
C ASP A 425 24.96 -22.21 4.63
N ALA A 426 23.74 -22.73 4.76
CA ALA A 426 23.28 -23.89 4.00
C ALA A 426 23.33 -23.61 2.49
N TYR A 427 22.86 -22.42 2.08
CA TYR A 427 22.85 -21.99 0.67
C TYR A 427 24.25 -21.96 0.04
N PHE A 428 25.25 -21.48 0.77
CA PHE A 428 26.63 -21.41 0.28
C PHE A 428 27.44 -22.69 0.50
N SER A 429 26.99 -23.60 1.38
CA SER A 429 27.69 -24.85 1.69
C SER A 429 27.20 -26.08 0.93
N PHE A 430 25.92 -26.13 0.56
CA PHE A 430 25.31 -27.30 -0.06
C PHE A 430 25.11 -27.15 -1.57
N ASN A 431 25.06 -28.29 -2.25
CA ASN A 431 24.52 -28.42 -3.60
C ASN A 431 22.98 -28.54 -3.56
N ASP A 432 22.33 -28.64 -4.71
CA ASP A 432 20.87 -28.69 -4.84
C ASP A 432 20.24 -29.79 -3.97
N GLU A 433 20.79 -31.00 -3.98
CA GLU A 433 20.28 -32.12 -3.17
C GLU A 433 20.42 -31.89 -1.67
N GLY A 434 21.59 -31.39 -1.23
CA GLY A 434 21.84 -31.06 0.16
C GLY A 434 20.92 -29.94 0.66
N LEU A 435 20.65 -28.95 -0.18
CA LEU A 435 19.77 -27.84 0.13
C LEU A 435 18.29 -28.27 0.19
N ILE A 436 17.84 -29.17 -0.70
CA ILE A 436 16.52 -29.80 -0.61
C ILE A 436 16.37 -30.56 0.70
N LYS A 437 17.36 -31.39 1.07
CA LYS A 437 17.33 -32.13 2.35
C LYS A 437 17.29 -31.19 3.55
N TYR A 438 18.04 -30.09 3.50
CA TYR A 438 18.06 -29.08 4.54
C TYR A 438 16.68 -28.40 4.74
N PHE A 439 15.92 -28.20 3.67
CA PHE A 439 14.58 -27.57 3.74
C PHE A 439 13.41 -28.55 3.95
N ARG A 440 13.68 -29.86 4.04
CA ARG A 440 12.67 -30.92 3.96
C ARG A 440 12.30 -31.47 5.33
N LYS A 441 11.03 -31.45 5.74
CA LYS A 441 10.58 -32.07 7.00
C LYS A 441 10.21 -33.54 6.81
N ASN A 442 10.95 -34.44 7.47
CA ASN A 442 10.63 -35.86 7.56
C ASN A 442 9.83 -36.11 8.85
N GLU A 443 8.51 -36.31 8.75
CA GLU A 443 7.66 -36.60 9.92
C GLU A 443 7.61 -38.10 10.25
N SER A 444 7.58 -38.98 9.26
CA SER A 444 7.61 -40.45 9.39
C SER A 444 7.85 -41.10 8.02
N PRO A 445 8.40 -42.33 7.91
CA PRO A 445 8.50 -43.06 6.64
C PRO A 445 7.15 -43.30 5.94
N LEU A 446 6.06 -43.28 6.70
CA LEU A 446 4.70 -43.56 6.21
C LEU A 446 3.90 -42.30 5.84
N LEU A 447 4.43 -41.11 6.14
CA LEU A 447 3.77 -39.83 5.81
C LEU A 447 4.53 -39.13 4.68
N PRO A 448 3.82 -38.50 3.73
CA PRO A 448 4.46 -37.76 2.65
C PRO A 448 5.30 -36.64 3.23
N THR A 449 6.52 -36.50 2.70
CA THR A 449 7.46 -35.50 3.17
C THR A 449 6.98 -34.09 2.86
N LYS A 450 7.05 -33.18 3.83
CA LYS A 450 6.70 -31.76 3.62
C LYS A 450 7.95 -30.99 3.18
N GLU A 451 8.11 -30.82 1.88
CA GLU A 451 9.23 -30.06 1.32
C GLU A 451 9.13 -28.56 1.67
N PHE A 452 10.27 -27.92 1.90
CA PHE A 452 10.39 -26.48 2.13
C PHE A 452 9.52 -25.97 3.29
N SER A 453 9.35 -26.80 4.32
CA SER A 453 8.46 -26.52 5.46
C SER A 453 9.21 -26.27 6.77
N THR A 454 10.49 -26.62 6.84
CA THR A 454 11.36 -26.39 8.00
C THR A 454 12.81 -26.22 7.54
N VAL A 455 13.70 -25.92 8.48
CA VAL A 455 15.15 -25.94 8.30
C VAL A 455 15.78 -26.96 9.24
N HIS A 456 16.96 -27.47 8.88
CA HIS A 456 17.75 -28.45 9.65
C HIS A 456 19.19 -27.96 9.86
N PRO A 457 19.41 -26.92 10.71
CA PRO A 457 20.73 -26.35 10.99
C PRO A 457 21.76 -27.38 11.46
N GLU A 458 21.32 -28.47 12.08
CA GLU A 458 22.17 -29.57 12.55
C GLU A 458 22.98 -30.23 11.43
N HIS A 459 22.51 -30.19 10.18
CA HIS A 459 23.25 -30.66 9.01
C HIS A 459 24.56 -29.87 8.76
N LEU A 460 24.75 -28.73 9.43
CA LEU A 460 25.91 -27.85 9.29
C LEU A 460 26.84 -27.86 10.52
N ASN A 461 26.57 -28.63 11.57
CA ASN A 461 27.32 -28.57 12.85
C ASN A 461 28.85 -28.73 12.69
N ASN A 462 29.29 -29.50 11.69
CA ASN A 462 30.72 -29.74 11.42
C ASN A 462 31.29 -28.85 10.30
N ARG A 463 30.56 -27.82 9.85
CA ARG A 463 30.96 -26.95 8.76
C ARG A 463 31.23 -25.53 9.24
N LYS A 464 32.39 -24.99 8.83
CA LYS A 464 32.74 -23.58 9.03
C LYS A 464 31.76 -22.68 8.26
N THR A 465 31.44 -21.53 8.83
CA THR A 465 30.66 -20.48 8.18
C THR A 465 31.37 -20.00 6.92
N PRO A 466 30.74 -20.09 5.73
CA PRO A 466 31.29 -19.54 4.49
C PRO A 466 31.58 -18.03 4.62
N LEU A 467 32.58 -17.53 3.91
CA LEU A 467 32.84 -16.09 3.93
C LEU A 467 31.69 -15.30 3.31
N GLU A 468 31.06 -15.86 2.28
CA GLU A 468 29.88 -15.29 1.62
C GLU A 468 28.71 -15.13 2.59
N SER A 469 28.58 -16.02 3.56
CA SER A 469 27.60 -15.88 4.63
C SER A 469 27.82 -14.62 5.45
N LYS A 470 29.07 -14.33 5.83
CA LYS A 470 29.43 -13.12 6.57
C LYS A 470 29.21 -11.86 5.73
N ILE A 471 29.50 -11.93 4.43
CA ILE A 471 29.22 -10.83 3.50
C ILE A 471 27.70 -10.60 3.43
N THR A 472 26.88 -11.65 3.29
CA THR A 472 25.42 -11.54 3.33
C THR A 472 24.93 -10.88 4.63
N GLU A 473 25.44 -11.27 5.79
CA GLU A 473 25.10 -10.60 7.05
C GLU A 473 25.51 -9.12 7.06
N ALA A 474 26.70 -8.77 6.54
CA ALA A 474 27.16 -7.39 6.45
C ALA A 474 26.24 -6.54 5.55
N LEU A 475 25.82 -7.08 4.40
CA LEU A 475 24.88 -6.41 3.50
C LEU A 475 23.54 -6.16 4.20
N ILE A 476 23.02 -7.14 4.96
CA ILE A 476 21.75 -7.00 5.70
C ILE A 476 21.86 -6.00 6.85
N TRP A 477 22.98 -5.95 7.58
CA TRP A 477 23.19 -4.92 8.60
C TRP A 477 23.09 -3.50 8.05
N ARG A 478 23.37 -3.32 6.77
CA ARG A 478 23.30 -2.02 6.09
C ARG A 478 21.88 -1.62 5.68
N THR A 479 20.87 -2.48 5.78
CA THR A 479 19.48 -2.10 5.47
C THR A 479 18.76 -1.43 6.64
N ASP A 480 19.34 -1.43 7.85
CA ASP A 480 18.77 -0.77 9.03
C ASP A 480 18.94 0.75 8.98
N TYR A 481 18.10 1.44 8.22
CA TYR A 481 18.17 2.88 8.01
C TYR A 481 17.02 3.64 8.74
N PRO A 482 17.28 4.78 9.40
CA PRO A 482 18.58 5.40 9.65
C PRO A 482 19.47 4.53 10.53
N TYR A 483 20.78 4.54 10.27
CA TYR A 483 21.73 3.63 10.92
C TYR A 483 21.77 3.85 12.43
N ASP A 484 21.25 2.88 13.18
CA ASP A 484 21.48 2.79 14.62
C ASP A 484 22.97 2.58 14.92
N GLU A 485 23.47 3.12 16.03
CA GLU A 485 24.87 2.98 16.46
C GLU A 485 25.27 1.50 16.54
N ARG A 486 24.34 0.65 17.00
CA ARG A 486 24.53 -0.79 17.10
C ARG A 486 24.68 -1.44 15.73
N SER A 487 23.83 -1.10 14.77
CA SER A 487 23.86 -1.64 13.41
C SER A 487 25.12 -1.21 12.66
N GLN A 488 25.52 0.06 12.82
CA GLN A 488 26.76 0.59 12.26
C GLN A 488 28.00 -0.11 12.86
N SER A 489 28.00 -0.36 14.18
CA SER A 489 29.09 -1.07 14.86
C SER A 489 29.24 -2.51 14.36
N ASN A 490 28.14 -3.28 14.28
CA ASN A 490 28.15 -4.65 13.77
C ASN A 490 28.59 -4.72 12.30
N PHE A 491 28.11 -3.80 11.48
CA PHE A 491 28.52 -3.69 10.08
C PHE A 491 30.03 -3.46 9.95
N ASN A 492 30.57 -2.47 10.67
CA ASN A 492 31.99 -2.15 10.66
C ASN A 492 32.86 -3.31 11.18
N GLN A 493 32.38 -4.06 12.18
CA GLN A 493 33.07 -5.26 12.65
C GLN A 493 33.15 -6.32 11.55
N LEU A 494 32.04 -6.63 10.89
CA LEU A 494 32.02 -7.62 9.80
C LEU A 494 32.91 -7.19 8.63
N LEU A 495 32.94 -5.91 8.27
CA LEU A 495 33.85 -5.41 7.24
C LEU A 495 35.33 -5.63 7.59
N ARG A 496 35.72 -5.44 8.86
CA ARG A 496 37.08 -5.73 9.32
C ARG A 496 37.40 -7.23 9.21
N GLU A 497 36.46 -8.10 9.61
CA GLU A 497 36.63 -9.55 9.47
C GLU A 497 36.76 -9.97 7.99
N ILE A 498 35.98 -9.38 7.09
CA ILE A 498 36.01 -9.65 5.65
C ILE A 498 37.37 -9.22 5.06
N ASN A 499 37.85 -8.03 5.43
CA ASN A 499 39.19 -7.54 5.05
C ASN A 499 40.30 -8.51 5.50
N ASN A 500 40.24 -8.97 6.74
CA ASN A 500 41.23 -9.91 7.28
C ASN A 500 41.23 -11.27 6.58
N ASN A 501 40.14 -11.63 5.88
CA ASN A 501 40.01 -12.86 5.09
C ASN A 501 40.33 -12.65 3.60
N GLY A 502 40.92 -11.51 3.22
CA GLY A 502 41.42 -11.24 1.85
C GLY A 502 40.39 -10.70 0.87
N PHE A 503 39.20 -10.28 1.33
CA PHE A 503 38.19 -9.64 0.50
C PHE A 503 38.16 -8.13 0.76
N SER A 504 37.96 -7.32 -0.28
CA SER A 504 37.89 -5.86 -0.13
C SER A 504 36.60 -5.45 0.62
N GLY A 505 36.76 -5.02 1.87
CA GLY A 505 35.69 -4.44 2.68
C GLY A 505 35.17 -3.13 2.09
N GLU A 506 35.98 -2.37 1.36
CA GLU A 506 35.53 -1.17 0.61
C GLU A 506 34.56 -1.55 -0.51
N LYS A 507 34.88 -2.59 -1.29
CA LYS A 507 33.96 -3.15 -2.29
C LYS A 507 32.65 -3.61 -1.64
N ILE A 508 32.73 -4.35 -0.53
CA ILE A 508 31.51 -4.81 0.18
C ILE A 508 30.70 -3.63 0.73
N ASN A 509 31.36 -2.59 1.23
CA ASN A 509 30.68 -1.38 1.71
C ASN A 509 29.84 -0.74 0.59
N VAL A 510 30.42 -0.55 -0.59
CA VAL A 510 29.72 0.02 -1.75
C VAL A 510 28.53 -0.86 -2.18
N ILE A 511 28.71 -2.19 -2.22
CA ILE A 511 27.62 -3.13 -2.52
C ILE A 511 26.51 -3.02 -1.45
N ALA A 512 26.86 -2.90 -0.18
CA ALA A 512 25.90 -2.75 0.92
C ALA A 512 25.06 -1.47 0.80
N GLU A 513 25.67 -0.36 0.37
CA GLU A 513 24.97 0.91 0.12
C GLU A 513 23.99 0.78 -1.06
N ILE A 514 24.33 0.03 -2.11
CA ILE A 514 23.40 -0.24 -3.22
C ILE A 514 22.19 -1.06 -2.73
N LEU A 515 22.39 -2.07 -1.89
CA LEU A 515 21.29 -2.86 -1.33
C LEU A 515 20.36 -1.99 -0.48
N SER A 516 20.94 -1.21 0.44
CA SER A 516 20.20 -0.26 1.29
C SER A 516 19.37 0.72 0.45
N LEU A 517 19.95 1.22 -0.64
CA LEU A 517 19.25 2.10 -1.57
C LEU A 517 18.15 1.38 -2.36
N ALA A 518 18.39 0.16 -2.82
CA ALA A 518 17.36 -0.63 -3.48
C ALA A 518 16.16 -0.83 -2.55
N ASP A 519 16.40 -1.21 -1.30
CA ASP A 519 15.38 -1.39 -0.25
C ASP A 519 14.53 -0.14 -0.02
N LEU A 520 15.19 1.01 0.15
CA LEU A 520 14.50 2.28 0.38
C LEU A 520 13.78 2.81 -0.87
N SER A 521 14.26 2.46 -2.07
CA SER A 521 13.71 2.99 -3.32
C SER A 521 12.41 2.31 -3.75
N VAL A 522 12.28 0.99 -3.56
CA VAL A 522 11.16 0.21 -4.11
C VAL A 522 9.78 0.60 -3.57
N THR A 523 9.72 1.25 -2.40
CA THR A 523 8.51 1.90 -1.88
C THR A 523 7.89 2.85 -2.91
N TYR A 524 8.75 3.53 -3.68
CA TYR A 524 8.40 4.64 -4.57
C TYR A 524 8.52 4.30 -6.05
N LEU A 525 9.05 3.12 -6.40
CA LEU A 525 9.27 2.67 -7.79
C LEU A 525 7.99 2.10 -8.43
N SER A 526 6.92 2.89 -8.40
CA SER A 526 5.71 2.60 -9.16
C SER A 526 5.52 3.61 -10.29
N SER A 527 5.28 3.11 -11.50
CA SER A 527 4.69 3.92 -12.58
C SER A 527 3.25 4.34 -12.28
N ASP A 528 2.68 3.79 -11.21
CA ASP A 528 1.38 4.15 -10.68
C ASP A 528 1.53 4.96 -9.40
N PRO A 529 1.28 6.27 -9.42
CA PRO A 529 1.23 7.07 -8.22
C PRO A 529 0.39 6.38 -7.14
N LEU A 530 -0.75 5.76 -7.53
CA LEU A 530 -1.75 5.03 -6.71
C LEU A 530 -1.23 3.83 -5.91
N LEU A 531 -0.22 3.14 -6.43
CA LEU A 531 0.41 2.05 -5.70
C LEU A 531 1.57 2.56 -4.83
N ALA A 532 2.26 3.62 -5.26
CA ALA A 532 3.34 4.22 -4.48
C ALA A 532 2.84 4.77 -3.14
N TRP A 533 1.80 5.62 -3.08
CA TRP A 533 1.25 6.08 -1.78
C TRP A 533 0.72 4.92 -0.97
N ASN A 534 0.00 3.96 -1.55
CA ASN A 534 -0.52 2.84 -0.75
C ASN A 534 0.63 2.12 -0.02
N ARG A 535 1.78 1.96 -0.69
CA ARG A 535 3.01 1.43 -0.07
C ARG A 535 3.58 2.35 0.99
N VAL A 536 3.68 3.65 0.72
CA VAL A 536 4.15 4.65 1.70
C VAL A 536 3.26 4.66 2.94
N ILE A 537 1.95 4.60 2.77
CA ILE A 537 0.98 4.56 3.86
C ILE A 537 1.13 3.28 4.66
N ASN A 538 1.25 2.13 3.98
CA ASN A 538 1.47 0.85 4.65
C ASN A 538 2.81 0.86 5.41
N LEU A 539 3.87 1.41 4.84
CA LEU A 539 5.16 1.61 5.50
C LEU A 539 5.01 2.53 6.72
N TYR A 540 4.35 3.68 6.59
CA TYR A 540 4.16 4.63 7.69
C TYR A 540 3.30 4.01 8.80
N GLN A 541 2.24 3.28 8.44
CA GLN A 541 1.44 2.52 9.40
C GLN A 541 2.28 1.46 10.11
N GLU A 542 3.13 0.73 9.38
CA GLU A 542 4.02 -0.27 9.96
C GLU A 542 5.05 0.35 10.91
N LEU A 543 5.57 1.53 10.56
CA LEU A 543 6.51 2.30 11.37
C LEU A 543 5.82 3.12 12.48
N ASN A 544 4.49 3.08 12.61
CA ASN A 544 3.70 3.94 13.49
C ASN A 544 4.00 5.44 13.31
N LEU A 545 4.31 5.85 12.08
CA LEU A 545 4.52 7.24 11.69
C LEU A 545 3.18 7.92 11.34
N PRO A 546 3.03 9.23 11.57
CA PRO A 546 1.81 9.95 11.24
C PRO A 546 1.52 9.92 9.72
N ILE A 547 0.45 9.22 9.33
CA ILE A 547 0.02 9.02 7.93
C ILE A 547 -0.19 10.36 7.18
N ALA A 548 -0.58 11.42 7.89
CA ALA A 548 -0.80 12.75 7.30
C ALA A 548 0.46 13.37 6.67
N GLU A 549 1.63 12.86 7.01
CA GLU A 549 2.94 13.37 6.58
C GLU A 549 3.43 12.74 5.27
N ALA A 550 2.84 11.61 4.86
CA ALA A 550 3.18 10.86 3.64
C ALA A 550 2.79 11.56 2.32
N VAL A 551 1.98 12.61 2.39
CA VAL A 551 1.09 13.08 1.31
C VAL A 551 1.67 14.18 0.42
N LEU A 552 2.52 15.06 0.96
CA LEU A 552 2.80 16.35 0.31
C LEU A 552 3.88 16.33 -0.79
N ARG A 553 4.41 15.16 -1.18
CA ARG A 553 5.84 15.10 -1.55
C ARG A 553 6.22 14.15 -2.69
N THR A 554 5.42 13.17 -3.07
CA THR A 554 5.89 12.02 -3.87
C THR A 554 5.93 12.24 -5.40
N ASP A 555 5.39 13.33 -5.94
CA ASP A 555 4.88 13.33 -7.33
C ASP A 555 5.86 13.70 -8.46
N ARG A 556 7.13 13.99 -8.18
CA ARG A 556 8.08 14.28 -9.28
C ARG A 556 9.51 13.85 -9.07
N PHE A 557 9.99 13.77 -7.84
CA PHE A 557 11.40 13.52 -7.58
C PHE A 557 11.80 12.03 -7.73
N LEU A 558 10.88 11.11 -7.49
CA LEU A 558 11.19 9.67 -7.39
C LEU A 558 10.96 8.89 -8.69
N SER A 559 10.06 9.37 -9.57
CA SER A 559 9.93 8.83 -10.93
C SER A 559 11.21 9.05 -11.75
N PHE A 560 11.88 10.20 -11.61
CA PHE A 560 13.21 10.43 -12.20
C PHE A 560 14.31 9.56 -11.59
N PHE A 561 14.18 9.11 -10.34
CA PHE A 561 15.17 8.22 -9.70
C PHE A 561 15.11 6.78 -10.23
N SER A 562 13.98 6.39 -10.82
CA SER A 562 13.78 5.10 -11.50
C SER A 562 14.38 5.05 -12.91
N GLU A 563 14.76 6.20 -13.48
CA GLU A 563 15.40 6.24 -14.78
C GLU A 563 16.85 5.74 -14.64
N GLU A 564 17.15 4.67 -15.37
CA GLU A 564 18.44 3.97 -15.39
C GLU A 564 19.64 4.93 -15.56
N SER A 565 19.44 6.06 -16.24
CA SER A 565 20.44 7.10 -16.50
C SER A 565 20.87 7.88 -15.25
N LEU A 566 19.92 8.46 -14.50
CA LEU A 566 20.22 9.30 -13.32
C LEU A 566 20.83 8.46 -12.19
N PHE A 567 20.36 7.22 -12.02
CA PHE A 567 20.89 6.33 -11.00
C PHE A 567 22.30 5.86 -11.34
N LYS A 568 22.55 5.42 -12.57
CA LYS A 568 23.91 5.09 -13.05
C LYS A 568 24.85 6.28 -12.93
N GLU A 569 24.33 7.49 -13.15
CA GLU A 569 25.10 8.71 -12.92
C GLU A 569 25.47 8.88 -11.45
N ILE A 570 24.56 8.66 -10.49
CA ILE A 570 24.84 8.81 -9.06
C ILE A 570 25.88 7.79 -8.57
N ILE A 571 25.73 6.50 -8.92
CA ILE A 571 26.64 5.43 -8.45
C ILE A 571 28.01 5.46 -9.13
N SER A 572 28.14 6.12 -10.29
CA SER A 572 29.42 6.22 -11.01
C SER A 572 30.27 7.41 -10.53
N ARG A 573 29.71 8.32 -9.73
CA ARG A 573 30.47 9.46 -9.18
C ARG A 573 31.47 8.97 -8.14
N LYS A 574 32.71 9.50 -8.20
CA LYS A 574 33.80 9.14 -7.28
C LYS A 574 33.49 9.35 -5.79
N ASN A 575 32.56 10.25 -5.47
CA ASN A 575 32.13 10.57 -4.11
C ASN A 575 30.85 9.83 -3.68
N PHE A 576 30.49 8.72 -4.34
CA PHE A 576 29.55 7.75 -3.80
C PHE A 576 30.25 6.91 -2.71
N PRO A 577 29.59 6.61 -1.56
CA PRO A 577 28.18 6.85 -1.26
C PRO A 577 27.86 8.23 -0.66
N GLU A 578 28.83 9.11 -0.39
CA GLU A 578 28.59 10.39 0.29
C GLU A 578 27.64 11.32 -0.48
N ILE A 579 27.75 11.38 -1.81
CA ILE A 579 26.81 12.17 -2.63
C ILE A 579 25.42 11.56 -2.64
N PHE A 580 25.34 10.24 -2.58
CA PHE A 580 24.08 9.56 -2.39
C PHE A 580 23.53 9.89 -1.01
N LYS A 581 24.30 9.78 0.07
CA LYS A 581 23.90 10.20 1.42
C LYS A 581 23.53 11.67 1.52
N GLN A 582 24.17 12.59 0.80
CA GLN A 582 23.77 14.00 0.79
C GLN A 582 22.46 14.23 0.04
N LYS A 583 22.29 13.60 -1.13
CA LYS A 583 21.02 13.65 -1.89
C LYS A 583 19.91 12.89 -1.16
N TRP A 584 20.27 11.79 -0.51
CA TRP A 584 19.40 10.95 0.28
C TRP A 584 19.10 11.60 1.61
N ASP A 585 19.99 12.36 2.22
CA ASP A 585 19.74 13.21 3.39
C ASP A 585 18.76 14.30 3.01
N ASN A 586 18.79 14.82 1.78
CA ASN A 586 17.72 15.72 1.30
C ASN A 586 16.38 14.98 1.15
N VAL A 587 16.41 13.72 0.72
CA VAL A 587 15.23 12.84 0.60
C VAL A 587 14.74 12.33 1.97
N TYR A 588 15.63 12.10 2.93
CA TYR A 588 15.43 11.65 4.30
C TYR A 588 15.00 12.81 5.20
N ARG A 589 15.62 14.00 5.08
CA ARG A 589 15.09 15.26 5.63
C ARG A 589 13.74 15.57 5.01
N PHE A 590 13.53 15.25 3.74
CA PHE A 590 12.21 15.34 3.13
C PHE A 590 11.21 14.31 3.68
N PHE A 591 11.65 13.10 4.06
CA PHE A 591 10.85 12.06 4.71
C PHE A 591 10.63 12.27 6.23
N HIS A 592 11.52 13.00 6.92
CA HIS A 592 11.52 13.12 8.39
C HIS A 592 11.43 14.57 8.90
N GLU A 593 12.08 15.55 8.28
CA GLU A 593 11.87 16.99 8.58
C GLU A 593 10.60 17.56 7.92
N GLY A 594 9.87 16.73 7.17
CA GLY A 594 8.51 17.00 6.71
C GLY A 594 7.42 16.81 7.77
N ASN A 595 7.79 16.26 8.92
CA ASN A 595 6.92 16.17 10.07
C ASN A 595 6.60 17.59 10.57
N PRO A 596 5.32 18.03 10.60
CA PRO A 596 4.96 19.33 11.13
C PRO A 596 5.54 19.53 12.52
N SER A 597 5.63 18.51 13.38
CA SER A 597 6.29 18.64 14.69
C SER A 597 7.80 18.91 14.59
N THR A 598 8.52 18.35 13.61
CA THR A 598 9.96 18.66 13.41
C THR A 598 10.14 20.07 12.88
N ARG A 599 9.32 20.50 11.92
CA ARG A 599 9.32 21.89 11.43
C ARG A 599 8.88 22.87 12.51
N ILE A 600 7.84 22.55 13.28
CA ILE A 600 7.35 23.35 14.41
C ILE A 600 8.43 23.43 15.48
N ASN A 601 9.07 22.33 15.86
CA ASN A 601 10.16 22.34 16.85
C ASN A 601 11.35 23.19 16.38
N LYS A 602 11.68 23.14 15.08
CA LYS A 602 12.71 24.00 14.49
C LYS A 602 12.30 25.48 14.52
N ILE A 603 11.06 25.80 14.16
CA ILE A 603 10.53 27.17 14.22
C ILE A 603 10.49 27.67 15.65
N ILE A 604 10.09 26.85 16.62
CA ILE A 604 10.14 27.21 18.04
C ILE A 604 11.58 27.55 18.44
N PHE A 605 12.55 26.73 18.03
CA PHE A 605 13.96 26.97 18.31
C PHE A 605 14.45 28.29 17.68
N ASP A 606 14.17 28.50 16.39
CA ASP A 606 14.58 29.71 15.65
C ASP A 606 13.88 30.97 16.18
N ALA A 607 12.59 30.87 16.50
CA ALA A 607 11.79 31.95 17.03
C ALA A 607 12.22 32.34 18.45
N ARG A 608 12.62 31.38 19.30
CA ARG A 608 13.15 31.68 20.65
C ARG A 608 14.44 32.49 20.64
N ILE A 609 15.19 32.52 19.53
CA ILE A 609 16.38 33.37 19.39
C ILE A 609 15.98 34.85 19.22
N LYS A 610 14.81 35.12 18.61
CA LYS A 610 14.39 36.46 18.17
C LYS A 610 13.20 37.05 18.92
N HIS A 611 12.37 36.21 19.54
CA HIS A 611 11.11 36.59 20.17
C HIS A 611 11.10 36.20 21.65
N ASN A 612 10.38 36.99 22.45
CA ASN A 612 10.37 36.84 23.90
C ASN A 612 9.50 35.67 24.38
N LYS A 613 8.49 35.30 23.58
CA LYS A 613 7.54 34.23 23.89
C LYS A 613 7.08 33.51 22.62
N ILE A 614 6.75 32.24 22.81
CA ILE A 614 6.18 31.33 21.83
C ILE A 614 4.76 30.98 22.27
N ASN A 615 3.79 31.43 21.49
CA ASN A 615 2.37 31.16 21.69
C ASN A 615 1.89 30.16 20.63
N MET A 616 1.11 29.16 21.01
CA MET A 616 0.59 28.15 20.11
C MET A 616 -0.93 28.03 20.24
N GLU A 617 -1.68 28.33 19.17
CA GLU A 617 -3.10 28.05 19.08
C GLU A 617 -3.34 26.70 18.45
N LEU A 618 -4.17 25.90 19.10
CA LEU A 618 -4.53 24.56 18.69
C LEU A 618 -6.03 24.50 18.35
N ASP A 619 -6.36 23.81 17.27
CA ASP A 619 -7.72 23.72 16.70
C ASP A 619 -8.23 25.07 16.19
N MET A 620 -7.35 25.78 15.49
CA MET A 620 -7.64 27.09 14.94
C MET A 620 -8.80 27.03 13.94
N HIS A 621 -9.82 27.87 14.17
CA HIS A 621 -10.95 28.12 13.27
C HIS A 621 -10.92 29.57 12.76
N ASN A 622 -11.01 29.78 11.44
CA ASN A 622 -11.04 31.09 10.75
C ASN A 622 -9.81 32.02 10.98
N CYS A 623 -8.90 31.69 11.91
CA CYS A 623 -7.57 32.27 12.10
C CYS A 623 -7.54 33.74 12.55
N ASP A 624 -8.68 34.41 12.60
CA ASP A 624 -8.77 35.84 12.89
C ASP A 624 -8.25 36.19 14.31
N PHE A 625 -8.41 35.29 15.29
CA PHE A 625 -7.95 35.52 16.65
C PHE A 625 -6.41 35.53 16.77
N ILE A 626 -5.72 34.50 16.26
CA ILE A 626 -4.25 34.44 16.30
C ILE A 626 -3.60 35.49 15.41
N ILE A 627 -4.21 35.80 14.25
CA ILE A 627 -3.75 36.90 13.37
C ILE A 627 -3.82 38.24 14.12
N SER A 628 -4.94 38.54 14.76
CA SER A 628 -5.10 39.78 15.53
C SER A 628 -4.07 39.89 16.66
N ASN A 629 -3.80 38.79 17.38
CA ASN A 629 -2.80 38.80 18.44
C ASN A 629 -1.37 38.94 17.92
N ALA A 630 -1.05 38.34 16.77
CA ALA A 630 0.26 38.48 16.14
C ALA A 630 0.53 39.92 15.70
N ILE A 631 -0.48 40.60 15.14
CA ILE A 631 -0.40 42.02 14.75
C ILE A 631 -0.14 42.92 15.97
N ILE A 632 -0.86 42.68 17.07
CA ILE A 632 -0.74 43.48 18.30
C ILE A 632 0.59 43.22 19.01
N ASN A 633 1.04 41.96 19.07
CA ASN A 633 2.19 41.54 19.89
C ASN A 633 3.41 41.14 19.04
N LYS A 634 3.99 42.10 18.32
CA LYS A 634 5.14 41.86 17.42
C LYS A 634 6.40 41.27 18.07
N LYS A 635 6.54 41.40 19.40
CA LYS A 635 7.67 40.84 20.17
C LYS A 635 7.48 39.36 20.54
N GLU A 636 6.30 38.81 20.29
CA GLU A 636 5.97 37.41 20.53
C GLU A 636 5.78 36.69 19.20
N PHE A 637 6.08 35.40 19.18
CA PHE A 637 5.90 34.54 18.02
C PHE A 637 4.70 33.63 18.20
N PHE A 638 3.90 33.49 17.15
CA PHE A 638 2.65 32.75 17.18
C PHE A 638 2.70 31.55 16.22
N ILE A 639 2.14 30.43 16.65
CA ILE A 639 2.03 29.21 15.85
C ILE A 639 0.56 28.78 15.84
N GLY A 640 -0.09 28.79 14.69
CA GLY A 640 -1.45 28.30 14.53
C GLY A 640 -1.48 26.89 13.98
N ILE A 641 -2.24 25.98 14.59
CA ILE A 641 -2.45 24.62 14.06
C ILE A 641 -3.94 24.41 13.80
N GLY A 642 -4.31 24.25 12.52
CA GLY A 642 -5.68 24.03 12.08
C GLY A 642 -5.89 22.64 11.48
N LYS A 643 -7.02 22.01 11.78
CA LYS A 643 -7.39 20.72 11.18
C LYS A 643 -7.89 20.87 9.73
N ASN A 644 -8.60 21.97 9.43
CA ASN A 644 -9.11 22.27 8.11
C ASN A 644 -8.02 22.92 7.23
N LYS A 645 -7.65 22.26 6.13
CA LYS A 645 -6.62 22.76 5.20
C LYS A 645 -7.05 24.02 4.46
N GLU A 646 -8.33 24.17 4.15
CA GLU A 646 -8.85 25.35 3.44
C GLU A 646 -8.71 26.60 4.32
N ASP A 647 -9.09 26.49 5.60
CA ASP A 647 -8.91 27.55 6.59
C ASP A 647 -7.42 27.93 6.75
N VAL A 648 -6.53 26.94 6.81
CA VAL A 648 -5.07 27.15 6.89
C VAL A 648 -4.52 27.85 5.64
N MET A 649 -4.97 27.47 4.44
CA MET A 649 -4.54 28.11 3.19
C MET A 649 -5.04 29.56 3.08
N ILE A 650 -6.29 29.80 3.49
CA ILE A 650 -6.86 31.16 3.59
C ILE A 650 -6.03 31.98 4.58
N ALA A 651 -5.70 31.42 5.74
CA ALA A 651 -4.85 32.07 6.75
C ALA A 651 -3.47 32.43 6.20
N GLN A 652 -2.78 31.46 5.59
CA GLN A 652 -1.46 31.68 5.00
C GLN A 652 -1.49 32.75 3.90
N SER A 653 -2.56 32.79 3.12
CA SER A 653 -2.78 33.83 2.11
C SER A 653 -3.00 35.21 2.75
N LYS A 654 -3.83 35.30 3.80
CA LYS A 654 -4.02 36.52 4.60
C LYS A 654 -2.71 37.00 5.23
N LEU A 655 -1.92 36.10 5.82
CA LEU A 655 -0.62 36.41 6.44
C LEU A 655 0.37 36.99 5.44
N LYS A 656 0.46 36.38 4.26
CA LYS A 656 1.36 36.82 3.19
C LYS A 656 0.94 38.18 2.63
N ALA A 657 -0.36 38.42 2.48
CA ALA A 657 -0.87 39.72 2.05
C ALA A 657 -0.66 40.82 3.10
N ALA A 658 -0.80 40.49 4.39
CA ALA A 658 -0.64 41.43 5.50
C ALA A 658 0.82 41.64 5.95
N GLY A 659 1.79 40.92 5.38
CA GLY A 659 3.22 41.04 5.72
C GLY A 659 3.53 40.68 7.18
N ILE A 660 2.79 39.73 7.76
CA ILE A 660 2.97 39.31 9.16
C ILE A 660 4.09 38.28 9.24
N GLU A 661 5.19 38.61 9.90
CA GLU A 661 6.39 37.76 9.99
C GLU A 661 6.50 36.98 11.31
N ASN A 662 5.73 37.33 12.34
CA ASN A 662 5.78 36.72 13.67
C ASN A 662 4.65 35.68 13.91
N LEU A 663 4.09 35.12 12.85
CA LEU A 663 3.06 34.08 12.88
C LEU A 663 3.26 33.08 11.75
N GLU A 664 3.38 31.79 12.09
CA GLU A 664 3.29 30.69 11.12
C GLU A 664 2.09 29.79 11.41
N VAL A 665 1.45 29.31 10.35
CA VAL A 665 0.23 28.48 10.44
C VAL A 665 0.44 27.15 9.72
N PHE A 666 0.06 26.06 10.37
CA PHE A 666 0.26 24.67 9.93
C PHE A 666 -1.04 23.88 9.86
N PRO A 667 -1.21 23.00 8.86
CA PRO A 667 -2.24 21.98 8.91
C PRO A 667 -1.84 20.86 9.88
N GLY A 668 -2.76 20.37 10.71
CA GLY A 668 -2.41 19.35 11.69
C GLY A 668 -3.57 18.83 12.56
N ASN A 669 -3.48 17.57 13.00
CA ASN A 669 -4.31 17.06 14.10
C ASN A 669 -3.50 17.11 15.40
N ILE A 670 -4.06 17.75 16.42
CA ILE A 670 -3.44 17.95 17.73
C ILE A 670 -3.05 16.63 18.39
N GLU A 671 -3.94 15.64 18.38
CA GLU A 671 -3.73 14.34 19.03
C GLU A 671 -2.49 13.63 18.48
N SER A 672 -2.22 13.83 17.18
CA SER A 672 -1.05 13.25 16.50
C SER A 672 0.21 14.10 16.61
N LEU A 673 0.10 15.43 16.76
CA LEU A 673 1.25 16.33 16.71
C LEU A 673 1.83 16.63 18.08
N LEU A 674 0.95 16.84 19.06
CA LEU A 674 1.32 17.28 20.40
C LEU A 674 2.33 16.35 21.10
N PRO A 675 2.25 15.00 20.99
CA PRO A 675 3.25 14.12 21.60
C PRO A 675 4.69 14.39 21.14
N PHE A 676 4.86 14.86 19.91
CA PHE A 676 6.16 15.09 19.27
C PHE A 676 6.65 16.55 19.35
N ILE A 677 5.83 17.47 19.87
CA ILE A 677 6.33 18.80 20.26
C ILE A 677 7.29 18.61 21.44
N LYS A 678 8.43 19.32 21.40
CA LYS A 678 9.46 19.21 22.44
C LYS A 678 8.89 19.65 23.79
N ASP A 679 9.18 18.92 24.85
CA ASP A 679 8.79 19.31 26.21
C ASP A 679 9.39 20.65 26.60
N ARG A 680 8.67 21.43 27.41
CA ARG A 680 9.09 22.76 27.90
C ARG A 680 9.52 23.72 26.79
N SER A 681 8.80 23.73 25.68
CA SER A 681 9.16 24.52 24.49
C SER A 681 8.16 25.62 24.15
N VAL A 682 6.94 25.56 24.68
CA VAL A 682 5.86 26.54 24.43
C VAL A 682 5.61 27.38 25.68
N ASP A 683 5.46 28.70 25.54
CA ASP A 683 5.21 29.61 26.66
C ASP A 683 3.72 29.75 26.95
N THR A 684 2.88 29.75 25.91
CA THR A 684 1.42 29.79 26.07
C THR A 684 0.70 28.92 25.04
N PHE A 685 -0.19 28.04 25.50
CA PHE A 685 -1.18 27.41 24.62
C PHE A 685 -2.47 28.22 24.60
N ILE A 686 -3.08 28.33 23.42
CA ILE A 686 -4.36 29.01 23.21
C ILE A 686 -5.36 27.96 22.71
N ILE A 687 -6.51 27.90 23.37
CA ILE A 687 -7.60 26.97 23.05
C ILE A 687 -8.85 27.82 22.80
N THR A 688 -9.38 27.72 21.59
CA THR A 688 -10.60 28.44 21.20
C THR A 688 -11.77 27.47 21.14
N ILE A 689 -12.82 27.72 21.94
CA ILE A 689 -14.01 26.87 21.99
C ILE A 689 -15.14 27.60 21.28
N THR A 690 -15.46 27.16 20.06
CA THR A 690 -16.53 27.72 19.21
C THR A 690 -17.83 26.92 19.29
N ASN A 691 -18.98 27.60 19.10
CA ASN A 691 -20.33 27.02 19.12
C ASN A 691 -20.47 25.91 18.07
N ASP A 692 -20.63 24.66 18.50
CA ASP A 692 -21.18 23.60 17.67
C ASP A 692 -22.25 22.86 18.50
N GLU A 693 -23.52 23.18 18.24
CA GLU A 693 -24.70 22.81 19.06
C GLU A 693 -24.98 21.29 19.11
N LYS A 694 -24.20 20.47 18.40
CA LYS A 694 -24.45 19.03 18.23
C LYS A 694 -23.53 18.10 19.03
N LYS A 695 -22.57 18.61 19.82
CA LYS A 695 -21.55 17.77 20.50
C LYS A 695 -21.20 18.19 21.95
N ASP A 696 -22.19 18.49 22.78
CA ASP A 696 -21.90 18.91 24.16
C ASP A 696 -21.39 17.79 25.09
N PHE A 697 -21.63 16.50 24.79
CA PHE A 697 -21.36 15.43 25.75
C PHE A 697 -19.90 14.90 25.80
N ASN A 698 -18.96 15.45 25.01
CA ASN A 698 -17.57 14.93 24.95
C ASN A 698 -16.46 15.98 25.12
N LYS A 699 -16.81 17.27 25.25
CA LYS A 699 -15.84 18.38 25.36
C LYS A 699 -15.03 18.33 26.65
N THR A 700 -15.67 17.96 27.76
CA THR A 700 -15.10 17.93 29.12
C THR A 700 -14.00 16.87 29.28
N LYS A 701 -14.23 15.67 28.73
CA LYS A 701 -13.25 14.56 28.75
C LYS A 701 -12.06 14.87 27.84
N LEU A 702 -12.32 15.42 26.66
CA LEU A 702 -11.29 15.86 25.71
C LEU A 702 -10.39 16.94 26.32
N LEU A 703 -10.97 17.97 26.97
CA LEU A 703 -10.20 19.02 27.64
C LEU A 703 -9.31 18.46 28.77
N ARG A 704 -9.81 17.49 29.54
CA ARG A 704 -9.03 16.84 30.62
C ARG A 704 -7.80 16.11 30.09
N ASP A 705 -7.97 15.34 29.02
CA ASP A 705 -6.88 14.56 28.40
C ASP A 705 -5.87 15.49 27.69
N LEU A 706 -6.34 16.62 27.15
CA LEU A 706 -5.51 17.68 26.58
C LEU A 706 -4.70 18.45 27.62
N PHE A 707 -5.25 18.78 28.80
CA PHE A 707 -4.49 19.47 29.85
C PHE A 707 -3.27 18.67 30.32
N TYR A 708 -3.41 17.36 30.48
CA TYR A 708 -2.28 16.48 30.82
C TYR A 708 -1.21 16.55 29.73
N SER A 709 -1.64 16.48 28.47
CA SER A 709 -0.74 16.50 27.31
C SER A 709 -0.06 17.86 27.10
N TYR A 710 -0.73 18.98 27.42
CA TYR A 710 -0.16 20.33 27.34
C TYR A 710 0.83 20.64 28.46
N SER A 711 0.60 20.08 29.65
CA SER A 711 1.42 20.36 30.82
C SER A 711 2.90 20.05 30.58
N SER A 712 3.24 18.93 29.92
CA SER A 712 4.62 18.54 29.62
C SER A 712 5.30 19.47 28.60
N LYS A 713 4.51 20.09 27.71
CA LYS A 713 5.01 20.93 26.61
C LYS A 713 5.23 22.38 27.01
N LEU A 714 4.58 22.84 28.08
CA LEU A 714 4.75 24.18 28.65
C LEU A 714 6.08 24.34 29.39
N VAL A 715 6.68 25.52 29.25
CA VAL A 715 7.80 25.97 30.10
C VAL A 715 7.38 26.09 31.57
N ILE A 716 8.35 26.24 32.46
CA ILE A 716 8.11 26.63 33.86
C ILE A 716 7.44 28.00 33.86
N ASN A 717 6.32 28.13 34.57
CA ASN A 717 5.42 29.31 34.53
C ASN A 717 4.73 29.56 33.18
N GLY A 718 4.63 28.53 32.32
CA GLY A 718 3.84 28.61 31.08
C GLY A 718 2.33 28.71 31.35
N THR A 719 1.57 29.27 30.40
CA THR A 719 0.12 29.47 30.56
C THR A 719 -0.72 28.73 29.53
N ILE A 720 -1.97 28.43 29.86
CA ILE A 720 -3.00 28.04 28.91
C ILE A 720 -4.08 29.11 28.93
N GLN A 721 -4.44 29.62 27.75
CA GLN A 721 -5.48 30.60 27.54
C GLN A 721 -6.66 29.92 26.87
N ILE A 722 -7.82 29.96 27.52
CA ILE A 722 -9.05 29.37 27.02
C ILE A 722 -10.00 30.50 26.66
N ILE A 723 -10.50 30.45 25.43
CA ILE A 723 -11.32 31.48 24.81
C ILE A 723 -12.71 30.89 24.60
N ILE A 724 -13.72 31.50 25.22
CA ILE A 724 -15.08 30.95 25.31
C ILE A 724 -16.09 31.96 24.77
N GLY A 725 -16.94 31.50 23.83
CA GLY A 725 -18.00 32.32 23.22
C GLY A 725 -19.32 32.44 24.00
N LYS A 726 -19.68 31.48 24.87
CA LYS A 726 -20.91 31.52 25.69
C LYS A 726 -20.63 31.41 27.19
N ASP A 727 -21.41 32.13 28.00
CA ASP A 727 -21.27 32.15 29.47
C ASP A 727 -21.54 30.79 30.16
N GLN A 728 -22.33 29.89 29.55
CA GLN A 728 -22.66 28.57 30.13
C GLN A 728 -21.47 27.58 30.14
N ASP A 729 -20.53 27.68 29.20
CA ASP A 729 -19.34 26.82 29.16
C ASP A 729 -18.28 27.25 30.19
N HIS A 730 -18.37 28.49 30.67
CA HIS A 730 -17.41 29.10 31.59
C HIS A 730 -17.36 28.37 32.95
N GLU A 731 -18.50 28.11 33.58
CA GLU A 731 -18.54 27.44 34.89
C GLU A 731 -18.06 25.98 34.80
N ASN A 732 -18.43 25.29 33.72
CA ASN A 732 -18.02 23.91 33.49
C ASN A 732 -16.50 23.79 33.29
N ILE A 733 -15.89 24.69 32.51
CA ILE A 733 -14.43 24.68 32.28
C ILE A 733 -13.68 25.05 33.56
N ILE A 734 -14.18 26.03 34.33
CA ILE A 734 -13.59 26.40 35.61
C ILE A 734 -13.55 25.21 36.58
N SER A 735 -14.60 24.38 36.59
CA SER A 735 -14.66 23.21 37.46
C SER A 735 -13.59 22.13 37.15
N LEU A 736 -12.98 22.15 35.96
CA LEU A 736 -11.98 21.15 35.54
C LEU A 736 -10.55 21.52 35.92
N ILE A 737 -10.25 22.82 36.06
CA ILE A 737 -8.90 23.35 36.30
C ILE A 737 -8.27 22.84 37.61
N PRO A 738 -8.99 22.74 38.75
CA PRO A 738 -8.42 22.31 40.03
C PRO A 738 -7.88 20.86 40.05
N ASN A 739 -8.26 20.03 39.08
CA ASN A 739 -7.84 18.63 39.00
C ASN A 739 -6.47 18.43 38.31
N HIS A 740 -5.73 19.51 38.05
CA HIS A 740 -4.47 19.51 37.31
C HIS A 740 -3.43 20.45 37.97
N GLU A 741 -2.17 20.38 37.52
CA GLU A 741 -1.03 21.23 37.96
C GLU A 741 -1.15 22.71 37.50
N PHE A 742 -2.37 23.26 37.45
CA PHE A 742 -2.65 24.60 36.95
C PHE A 742 -3.36 25.46 37.99
N LYS A 743 -2.89 26.70 38.15
CA LYS A 743 -3.53 27.73 38.97
C LYS A 743 -4.14 28.81 38.09
N MET A 744 -5.42 29.15 38.33
CA MET A 744 -6.06 30.26 37.63
C MET A 744 -5.42 31.59 38.02
N THR A 745 -5.10 32.43 37.03
CA THR A 745 -4.37 33.69 37.26
C THR A 745 -5.17 34.94 36.88
N ASN A 746 -5.98 34.90 35.82
CA ASN A 746 -6.76 36.06 35.40
C ASN A 746 -8.00 35.67 34.56
N ILE A 747 -9.10 36.40 34.73
CA ILE A 747 -10.31 36.34 33.89
C ILE A 747 -10.52 37.75 33.33
N SER A 748 -10.49 37.89 32.01
CA SER A 748 -10.64 39.19 31.33
C SER A 748 -11.73 39.13 30.26
N ASN A 749 -12.52 40.20 30.18
CA ASN A 749 -13.44 40.44 29.06
C ASN A 749 -12.66 41.20 27.99
N ASN A 750 -12.30 40.53 26.89
CA ASN A 750 -11.64 41.21 25.78
C ASN A 750 -12.70 41.74 24.81
N THR A 751 -12.72 43.07 24.63
CA THR A 751 -13.34 43.71 23.48
C THR A 751 -12.22 43.97 22.46
N ILE A 752 -12.28 43.32 21.30
CA ILE A 752 -11.36 43.62 20.21
C ILE A 752 -11.77 44.99 19.67
N SER A 753 -10.91 46.00 19.85
CA SER A 753 -11.19 47.37 19.39
C SER A 753 -11.21 47.43 17.85
N LYS A 754 -12.19 48.17 17.31
CA LYS A 754 -12.38 48.43 15.87
C LYS A 754 -11.25 49.26 15.23
N ASP A 755 -10.38 49.89 16.02
CA ASP A 755 -9.55 51.00 15.52
C ASP A 755 -8.22 50.62 14.84
N ILE A 756 -7.90 49.33 14.62
CA ILE A 756 -6.56 48.92 14.14
C ILE A 756 -6.53 48.42 12.68
N LEU A 757 -7.67 48.14 12.03
CA LEU A 757 -7.69 47.60 10.65
C LEU A 757 -8.74 48.32 9.80
N ASN A 758 -8.29 49.31 9.03
CA ASN A 758 -9.09 50.05 8.04
C ASN A 758 -9.00 49.45 6.62
N ASP A 759 -8.60 48.18 6.48
CA ASP A 759 -8.55 47.50 5.18
C ASP A 759 -9.65 46.45 5.06
N GLU A 760 -10.36 46.47 3.93
CA GLU A 760 -11.65 45.84 3.57
C GLU A 760 -11.71 44.29 3.62
N PHE A 761 -10.87 43.60 4.39
CA PHE A 761 -10.66 42.15 4.28
C PHE A 761 -11.17 41.28 5.44
N ILE A 762 -11.79 41.86 6.48
CA ILE A 762 -12.32 41.08 7.61
C ILE A 762 -13.73 41.54 7.97
N ASP A 763 -14.71 40.67 7.75
CA ASP A 763 -16.09 40.86 8.20
C ASP A 763 -16.17 40.62 9.72
N LEU A 764 -15.91 41.69 10.49
CA LEU A 764 -15.87 41.67 11.96
C LEU A 764 -17.26 41.69 12.62
N GLU A 765 -18.37 41.57 11.86
CA GLU A 765 -19.73 41.61 12.41
C GLU A 765 -20.10 40.42 13.33
N LYS A 766 -19.24 39.40 13.45
CA LYS A 766 -19.54 38.16 14.22
C LYS A 766 -18.65 37.84 15.42
N LEU A 767 -17.90 38.80 15.97
CA LEU A 767 -17.17 38.59 17.23
C LEU A 767 -17.99 39.10 18.42
N GLU A 768 -18.87 38.23 18.93
CA GLU A 768 -19.58 38.39 20.21
C GLU A 768 -18.59 38.59 21.38
N LYS A 769 -19.07 39.08 22.53
CA LYS A 769 -18.28 39.24 23.76
C LYS A 769 -17.59 37.93 24.16
N VAL A 770 -16.29 37.80 23.91
CA VAL A 770 -15.54 36.59 24.23
C VAL A 770 -14.90 36.71 25.62
N LYS A 771 -15.04 35.67 26.45
CA LYS A 771 -14.36 35.57 27.75
C LYS A 771 -13.04 34.84 27.58
N LYS A 772 -11.98 35.39 28.18
CA LYS A 772 -10.63 34.80 28.22
C LYS A 772 -10.30 34.35 29.64
N ILE A 773 -10.07 33.06 29.81
CA ILE A 773 -9.56 32.46 31.06
C ILE A 773 -8.07 32.16 30.87
N THR A 774 -7.22 32.59 31.81
CA THR A 774 -5.80 32.26 31.80
C THR A 774 -5.45 31.40 33.02
N ILE A 775 -4.86 30.23 32.77
CA ILE A 775 -4.35 29.32 33.79
C ILE A 775 -2.83 29.18 33.66
N LEU A 776 -2.14 29.12 34.79
CA LEU A 776 -0.68 29.07 34.91
C LEU A 776 -0.25 27.70 35.42
N LYS A 777 0.76 27.10 34.79
CA LYS A 777 1.36 25.86 35.28
C LYS A 777 2.13 26.12 36.58
N THR A 778 1.80 25.42 37.65
CA THR A 778 2.58 25.42 38.91
C THR A 778 3.76 24.45 38.81
N GLU A 779 4.83 24.70 39.58
CA GLU A 779 6.05 23.87 39.57
C GLU A 779 5.82 22.38 39.85
#